data_AF-A0A1V9EI95-F1
#
_entry.id   AF-A0A1V9EI95-F1
#
_cell.length_a   1.000
_cell.length_b   1.000
_cell.length_c   1.000
_cell.angle_alpha   90.00
_cell.angle_beta   90.00
_cell.angle_gamma   90.00
#
_symmetry.space_group_name_H-M   'P 1'
#
loop_
_entity.id
_entity.type
_entity.pdbx_description
1 polymer ?
#
loop_
_entity_poly.entity_id
_entity_poly.type
_entity_poly.pdbx_seq_one_letter_code
_entity_poly.pdbx_strand_id
1 'polypeptide(L)'
;MLCVVGFAQNAPKREFRGAWIATYSNIDWPNRTQTPAQQRAALLTILDHHKATGLTSLFIQVRSQCDAMYNSSIEPWSADLTGTQGKVPDPYWDPMQFAIEECHKRGIEFHAWLNPYRAAGNSNNIPSFAASHVTKTHPEWLLSQGTLRILDPGLPAVRDYVTSVITDIVHRYNVDGIHFDDYFYPSPPGAGVTPINDSASYANDPRGFTVKADWRRDNVNLLISRVYDSIKTIKPWVKFGVSPSGIYRNSTNPAIGSATSGLEHYTSLYADTRKWIQMGWVDYLCPQVYWYIGQPGANYAVVVPWWNNNAFGRHIYIGLAGYKVNDPAQGANWANPSMIPNEVRLNRSLSNVYGAAVYNTNSLRSTTKLGFRDSLRLFFYNKPALVPNMPWRDSIAPDKPSSLTAVKYAHDSVVLKWINPVTTDEMNKAWQFVIYRSTNPVIDTSLAENILHITVNDTTGYTDRSGSPDSTYYYTVTTTDRFHNESVAANMVSTLAPDIVCQPDTLLVLNTSCSAILPDFTQLAAVQASSPVTITQLPAAGTIINGQQGIPVTLIATDAGGNADTCSFLVTTVDHETPVLNAPVLTVANGGTIILSTDSASCSFTAGNQLDITASDNCDDSLLISYTLTTNGVISAPVSSNTLSGVIFSKGATLVSWTVADHAGNTATYSYTVVVNDTESPLITNVTATPAQLWPPNHKLRDVTIDYTLTDNCGGVTSSLAVTSNDPDSYRNNEPDWVIIDAHHVKLRAERTAINKERVYTIAITATDSAGNNSTASTKINVPLFPGENEGILTVKAFPNPSPGQFIIMTLSTSPKPLSIAVINNAGKLIETRNGLPSTGLFFLGNNYVPGIYYLEVKQGNSKETIRLIKLKH
;
A
#
# COMPACT_ATOMS: atom_id res chain seq x y z
N MET A 1 11.25 57.18 42.29
CA MET A 1 11.34 55.89 41.58
C MET A 1 10.25 55.89 40.50
N LEU A 2 10.47 56.58 39.37
CA LEU A 2 9.62 56.44 38.18
C LEU A 2 10.31 55.41 37.29
N CYS A 3 9.70 54.25 37.15
CA CYS A 3 10.13 53.22 36.20
C CYS A 3 9.77 53.74 34.81
N VAL A 4 10.73 54.38 34.12
CA VAL A 4 10.59 54.59 32.68
C VAL A 4 10.77 53.22 32.05
N VAL A 5 9.65 52.62 31.68
CA VAL A 5 9.61 51.44 30.81
C VAL A 5 10.13 51.89 29.45
N GLY A 6 11.45 51.89 29.29
CA GLY A 6 12.08 52.02 27.99
C GLY A 6 11.71 50.77 27.21
N PHE A 7 10.92 50.92 26.14
CA PHE A 7 10.68 49.84 25.18
C PHE A 7 12.04 49.24 24.79
N ALA A 8 12.27 47.98 25.17
CA ALA A 8 13.45 47.26 24.73
C ALA A 8 13.42 47.23 23.20
N GLN A 9 14.45 47.75 22.55
CA GLN A 9 14.56 47.69 21.09
C GLN A 9 14.69 46.22 20.68
N ASN A 10 13.77 45.75 19.82
CA ASN A 10 13.81 44.38 19.32
C ASN A 10 15.17 44.07 18.68
N ALA A 11 15.67 42.85 18.88
CA ALA A 11 16.92 42.42 18.29
C ALA A 11 16.75 42.33 16.76
N PRO A 12 17.60 42.99 15.96
CA PRO A 12 17.52 42.90 14.51
C PRO A 12 17.93 41.49 14.05
N LYS A 13 17.19 40.95 13.07
CA LYS A 13 17.54 39.67 12.41
C LYS A 13 18.91 39.72 11.72
N ARG A 14 19.28 40.90 11.19
CA ARG A 14 20.53 41.15 10.48
C ARG A 14 21.28 42.29 11.13
N GLU A 15 22.52 42.05 11.53
CA GLU A 15 23.36 43.07 12.14
C GLU A 15 24.83 42.68 12.07
N PHE A 16 25.67 43.59 11.56
CA PHE A 16 27.10 43.43 11.58
C PHE A 16 27.63 43.71 13.00
N ARG A 17 28.30 42.72 13.59
CA ARG A 17 28.84 42.81 14.95
C ARG A 17 30.32 42.49 14.94
N GLY A 18 31.14 43.53 14.83
CA GLY A 18 32.57 43.43 14.58
C GLY A 18 33.48 43.71 15.78
N ALA A 19 34.74 43.30 15.66
CA ALA A 19 35.86 43.81 16.47
C ALA A 19 37.18 43.76 15.69
N TRP A 20 38.11 44.65 16.03
CA TRP A 20 39.47 44.61 15.52
C TRP A 20 40.41 43.86 16.47
N ILE A 21 41.19 42.93 15.90
CA ILE A 21 42.33 42.27 16.53
C ILE A 21 43.60 42.84 15.89
N ALA A 22 44.21 43.81 16.56
CA ALA A 22 45.43 44.46 16.10
C ALA A 22 46.67 43.63 16.46
N THR A 23 47.53 43.42 15.46
CA THR A 23 48.74 42.60 15.61
C THR A 23 50.02 43.41 15.66
N TYR A 24 50.00 44.62 15.07
CA TYR A 24 51.10 45.57 15.15
C TYR A 24 51.50 45.83 16.60
N SER A 25 52.79 45.66 16.92
CA SER A 25 53.32 45.82 18.28
C SER A 25 52.66 44.93 19.33
N ASN A 26 52.08 43.79 18.92
CA ASN A 26 51.37 42.85 19.79
C ASN A 26 50.21 43.48 20.59
N ILE A 27 49.51 44.48 20.02
CA ILE A 27 48.44 45.20 20.74
C ILE A 27 47.42 44.22 21.32
N ASP A 28 46.73 43.43 20.49
CA ASP A 28 45.73 42.47 20.95
C ASP A 28 46.25 41.03 20.90
N TRP A 29 46.93 40.67 19.81
CA TRP A 29 47.45 39.33 19.55
C TRP A 29 48.43 39.34 18.38
N PRO A 30 49.42 38.45 18.28
CA PRO A 30 49.86 37.50 19.32
C PRO A 30 50.74 38.20 20.35
N ASN A 31 51.25 37.48 21.35
CA ASN A 31 52.42 37.92 22.10
C ASN A 31 53.67 37.26 21.49
N ARG A 32 54.60 38.05 20.96
CA ARG A 32 55.80 37.58 20.26
C ARG A 32 56.75 36.72 21.13
N THR A 33 56.61 36.75 22.45
CA THR A 33 57.42 35.94 23.38
C THR A 33 56.82 34.56 23.63
N GLN A 34 55.61 34.29 23.15
CA GLN A 34 54.92 33.01 23.31
C GLN A 34 55.34 32.02 22.24
N THR A 35 55.26 30.73 22.56
CA THR A 35 55.41 29.66 21.57
C THR A 35 54.21 29.63 20.60
N PRO A 36 54.35 29.04 19.39
CA PRO A 36 53.21 28.83 18.49
C PRO A 36 51.97 28.21 19.15
N ALA A 37 52.15 27.20 20.01
CA ALA A 37 51.05 26.56 20.72
C ALA A 37 50.33 27.54 21.68
N GLN A 38 51.09 28.37 22.40
CA GLN A 38 50.54 29.39 23.29
C GLN A 38 49.82 30.50 22.50
N GLN A 39 50.37 30.93 21.36
CA GLN A 39 49.73 31.91 20.48
C GLN A 39 48.40 31.40 19.90
N ARG A 40 48.34 30.12 19.49
CA ARG A 40 47.10 29.46 19.08
C ARG A 40 46.07 29.42 20.20
N ALA A 41 46.47 28.98 21.41
CA ALA A 41 45.57 28.94 22.57
C ALA A 41 45.04 30.32 22.96
N ALA A 42 45.89 31.35 22.88
CA ALA A 42 45.51 32.73 23.11
C ALA A 42 44.48 33.21 22.07
N LEU A 43 44.65 32.86 20.79
CA LEU A 43 43.67 33.18 19.76
C LEU A 43 42.34 32.47 20.01
N LEU A 44 42.34 31.17 20.33
CA LEU A 44 41.11 30.44 20.66
C LEU A 44 40.34 31.12 21.81
N THR A 45 41.05 31.53 22.86
CA THR A 45 40.47 32.26 23.99
C THR A 45 39.84 33.60 23.54
N ILE A 46 40.50 34.31 22.62
CA ILE A 46 39.95 35.54 22.01
C ILE A 46 38.67 35.20 21.25
N LEU A 47 38.70 34.21 20.36
CA LEU A 47 37.56 33.88 19.50
C LEU A 47 36.36 33.39 20.30
N ASP A 48 36.56 32.54 21.32
CA ASP A 48 35.52 32.09 22.23
C ASP A 48 34.88 33.26 22.98
N HIS A 49 35.71 34.21 23.43
CA HIS A 49 35.24 35.42 24.09
C HIS A 49 34.40 36.31 23.16
N HIS A 50 34.79 36.44 21.88
CA HIS A 50 34.05 37.23 20.89
C HIS A 50 32.75 36.52 20.48
N LYS A 51 32.76 35.19 20.32
CA LYS A 51 31.55 34.39 20.10
C LYS A 51 30.56 34.52 21.25
N ALA A 52 31.04 34.42 22.49
CA ALA A 52 30.22 34.61 23.69
C ALA A 52 29.66 36.04 23.83
N THR A 53 30.26 37.02 23.15
CA THR A 53 29.74 38.40 23.10
C THR A 53 28.61 38.55 22.07
N GLY A 54 28.47 37.60 21.15
CA GLY A 54 27.50 37.64 20.05
C GLY A 54 28.02 38.31 18.78
N LEU A 55 29.35 38.43 18.62
CA LEU A 55 29.97 39.01 17.42
C LEU A 55 29.87 38.06 16.22
N THR A 56 29.74 38.63 15.02
CA THR A 56 29.55 37.93 13.75
C THR A 56 30.78 37.98 12.85
N SER A 57 31.66 38.96 13.04
CA SER A 57 32.78 39.22 12.12
C SER A 57 34.00 39.76 12.88
N LEU A 58 35.21 39.48 12.41
CA LEU A 58 36.45 39.98 13.00
C LEU A 58 37.40 40.53 11.92
N PHE A 59 37.95 41.71 12.19
CA PHE A 59 39.03 42.29 11.41
C PHE A 59 40.36 41.93 12.07
N ILE A 60 41.10 40.97 11.49
CA ILE A 60 42.36 40.48 12.07
C ILE A 60 43.52 41.02 11.25
N GLN A 61 44.43 41.76 11.87
CA GLN A 61 45.52 42.43 11.16
C GLN A 61 46.54 41.40 10.66
N VAL A 62 46.53 41.11 9.36
CA VAL A 62 47.47 40.16 8.74
C VAL A 62 48.68 40.84 8.11
N ARG A 63 48.59 42.15 7.89
CA ARG A 63 49.67 42.99 7.36
C ARG A 63 49.74 44.31 8.09
N SER A 64 50.88 44.58 8.73
CA SER A 64 51.04 45.77 9.59
C SER A 64 51.97 46.83 9.00
N GLN A 65 53.14 46.41 8.50
CA GLN A 65 54.19 47.28 7.99
C GLN A 65 54.96 46.63 6.83
N CYS A 66 54.25 46.20 5.79
CA CYS A 66 54.79 45.40 4.68
C CYS A 66 55.39 44.04 5.14
N ASP A 67 54.69 43.39 6.05
CA ASP A 67 55.01 42.11 6.65
C ASP A 67 53.77 41.22 6.73
N ALA A 68 53.97 39.90 6.86
CA ALA A 68 52.89 38.92 6.80
C ALA A 68 52.72 38.12 8.11
N MET A 69 51.48 38.02 8.58
CA MET A 69 51.03 37.07 9.61
C MET A 69 50.67 35.69 9.03
N TYR A 70 51.22 35.36 7.87
CA TYR A 70 50.93 34.18 7.07
C TYR A 70 52.12 33.86 6.17
N ASN A 71 52.15 32.66 5.59
CA ASN A 71 53.24 32.31 4.69
C ASN A 71 53.09 33.06 3.36
N SER A 72 53.96 34.04 3.10
CA SER A 72 53.97 34.85 1.89
C SER A 72 55.30 34.71 1.15
N SER A 73 55.21 34.60 -0.19
CA SER A 73 56.38 34.71 -1.07
C SER A 73 56.71 36.17 -1.45
N ILE A 74 55.86 37.12 -1.08
CA ILE A 74 55.96 38.54 -1.44
C ILE A 74 56.49 39.37 -0.26
N GLU A 75 56.01 39.08 0.97
CA GLU A 75 56.36 39.82 2.18
C GLU A 75 57.01 38.92 3.24
N PRO A 76 57.98 39.45 4.01
CA PRO A 76 58.59 38.67 5.08
C PRO A 76 57.61 38.43 6.24
N TRP A 77 57.82 37.33 6.97
CA TRP A 77 57.12 37.06 8.22
C TRP A 77 57.20 38.23 9.19
N SER A 78 56.09 38.54 9.86
CA SER A 78 56.04 39.64 10.82
C SER A 78 56.90 39.39 12.06
N ALA A 79 57.61 40.44 12.50
CA ALA A 79 58.35 40.42 13.76
C ALA A 79 57.42 40.32 14.99
N ASP A 80 56.14 40.66 14.85
CA ASP A 80 55.18 40.53 15.96
C ASP A 80 54.81 39.06 16.24
N LEU A 81 55.17 38.10 15.36
CA LEU A 81 55.05 36.67 15.65
C LEU A 81 56.20 36.12 16.49
N THR A 82 57.45 36.46 16.13
CA THR A 82 58.65 35.75 16.60
C THR A 82 59.68 36.65 17.28
N GLY A 83 59.45 37.97 17.28
CA GLY A 83 60.45 38.98 17.66
C GLY A 83 61.44 39.33 16.56
N THR A 84 61.46 38.61 15.43
CA THR A 84 62.41 38.84 14.33
C THR A 84 61.70 38.78 12.98
N GLN A 85 61.75 39.85 12.20
CA GLN A 85 61.10 39.88 10.88
C GLN A 85 61.77 38.88 9.93
N GLY A 86 60.96 38.23 9.07
CA GLY A 86 61.41 37.21 8.13
C GLY A 86 61.67 35.84 8.77
N LYS A 87 61.65 35.72 10.10
CA LYS A 87 61.81 34.44 10.78
C LYS A 87 60.50 33.66 10.75
N VAL A 88 60.55 32.48 10.11
CA VAL A 88 59.46 31.51 10.09
C VAL A 88 59.14 31.07 11.54
N PRO A 89 57.86 30.99 11.93
CA PRO A 89 57.47 30.43 13.23
C PRO A 89 58.00 29.00 13.43
N ASP A 90 58.42 28.66 14.65
CA ASP A 90 58.96 27.33 15.00
C ASP A 90 58.37 26.82 16.34
N PRO A 91 57.68 25.66 16.38
CA PRO A 91 57.28 24.82 15.24
C PRO A 91 56.46 25.57 14.19
N TYR A 92 56.60 25.14 12.93
CA TYR A 92 55.93 25.78 11.80
C TYR A 92 54.41 25.86 11.99
N TRP A 93 53.85 27.04 11.69
CA TRP A 93 52.42 27.22 11.53
C TRP A 93 52.11 28.46 10.69
N ASP A 94 50.93 28.46 10.06
CA ASP A 94 50.36 29.64 9.39
C ASP A 94 49.26 30.25 10.29
N PRO A 95 49.52 31.43 10.91
CA PRO A 95 48.58 32.07 11.83
C PRO A 95 47.28 32.52 11.18
N MET A 96 47.33 33.00 9.94
CA MET A 96 46.13 33.44 9.21
C MET A 96 45.25 32.24 8.84
N GLN A 97 45.84 31.16 8.33
CA GLN A 97 45.08 29.94 8.02
C GLN A 97 44.36 29.41 9.27
N PHE A 98 45.08 29.33 10.39
CA PHE A 98 44.51 28.90 11.66
C PHE A 98 43.39 29.84 12.14
N ALA A 99 43.58 31.17 12.00
CA ALA A 99 42.56 32.14 12.38
C ALA A 99 41.27 32.02 11.54
N ILE A 100 41.38 31.79 10.23
CA ILE A 100 40.23 31.58 9.34
C ILE A 100 39.43 30.35 9.78
N GLU A 101 40.11 29.20 9.93
CA GLU A 101 39.46 27.94 10.31
C GLU A 101 38.75 28.05 11.65
N GLU A 102 39.39 28.68 12.64
CA GLU A 102 38.83 28.81 13.98
C GLU A 102 37.72 29.88 14.08
N CYS A 103 37.73 30.90 13.22
CA CYS A 103 36.59 31.81 13.07
C CYS A 103 35.39 31.08 12.46
N HIS A 104 35.61 30.33 11.37
CA HIS A 104 34.56 29.58 10.68
C HIS A 104 33.92 28.52 11.57
N LYS A 105 34.70 27.77 12.37
CA LYS A 105 34.18 26.84 13.39
C LYS A 105 33.27 27.48 14.44
N ARG A 106 33.29 28.81 14.55
CA ARG A 106 32.45 29.59 15.48
C ARG A 106 31.36 30.38 14.75
N GLY A 107 31.23 30.24 13.44
CA GLY A 107 30.31 31.04 12.62
C GLY A 107 30.63 32.53 12.69
N ILE A 108 31.92 32.87 12.67
CA ILE A 108 32.43 34.24 12.64
C ILE A 108 33.11 34.47 11.28
N GLU A 109 32.78 35.55 10.59
CA GLU A 109 33.46 35.95 9.36
C GLU A 109 34.88 36.47 9.66
N PHE A 110 35.88 35.97 8.94
CA PHE A 110 37.24 36.44 8.97
C PHE A 110 37.49 37.47 7.88
N HIS A 111 37.82 38.69 8.28
CA HIS A 111 38.27 39.75 7.39
C HIS A 111 39.76 40.01 7.58
N ALA A 112 40.55 39.78 6.54
CA ALA A 112 41.98 40.08 6.54
C ALA A 112 42.16 41.60 6.58
N TRP A 113 42.70 42.12 7.68
CA TRP A 113 43.01 43.54 7.83
C TRP A 113 44.45 43.85 7.42
N LEU A 114 44.61 44.79 6.49
CA LEU A 114 45.89 45.25 5.99
C LEU A 114 46.01 46.76 6.13
N ASN A 115 47.16 47.22 6.61
CA ASN A 115 47.61 48.58 6.33
C ASN A 115 48.19 48.59 4.91
N PRO A 116 47.73 49.43 3.97
CA PRO A 116 48.20 49.38 2.58
C PRO A 116 49.58 49.99 2.34
N TYR A 117 49.96 51.07 3.04
CA TYR A 117 51.15 51.85 2.69
C TYR A 117 52.25 51.88 3.75
N ARG A 118 51.99 51.56 5.01
CA ARG A 118 53.03 51.57 6.04
C ARG A 118 54.13 50.57 5.66
N ALA A 119 55.35 51.08 5.45
CA ALA A 119 56.53 50.27 5.21
C ALA A 119 57.39 50.15 6.47
N ALA A 120 57.53 51.23 7.24
CA ALA A 120 58.13 51.14 8.57
C ALA A 120 57.47 52.16 9.48
N GLY A 121 56.87 51.69 10.59
CA GLY A 121 56.32 52.59 11.60
C GLY A 121 57.40 53.43 12.30
N ASN A 122 58.64 52.91 12.34
CA ASN A 122 59.81 53.63 12.83
C ASN A 122 61.05 53.20 12.03
N SER A 123 61.68 54.15 11.35
CA SER A 123 62.86 53.92 10.51
C SER A 123 64.07 53.39 11.29
N ASN A 124 64.11 53.59 12.61
CA ASN A 124 65.18 53.04 13.46
C ASN A 124 65.14 51.50 13.51
N ASN A 125 64.02 50.88 13.14
CA ASN A 125 63.87 49.43 13.09
C ASN A 125 64.35 48.83 11.76
N ILE A 126 64.50 49.64 10.70
CA ILE A 126 64.90 49.17 9.35
C ILE A 126 66.22 48.37 9.36
N PRO A 127 67.25 48.70 10.16
CA PRO A 127 68.45 47.85 10.26
C PRO A 127 68.15 46.39 10.65
N SER A 128 67.09 46.15 11.42
CA SER A 128 66.66 44.81 11.87
C SER A 128 65.65 44.13 10.96
N PHE A 129 65.17 44.82 9.92
CA PHE A 129 64.21 44.26 8.97
C PHE A 129 64.88 43.24 8.04
N ALA A 130 64.09 42.28 7.58
CA ALA A 130 64.56 41.22 6.70
C ALA A 130 65.12 41.79 5.39
N ALA A 131 66.11 41.12 4.80
CA ALA A 131 66.73 41.57 3.54
C ALA A 131 65.73 41.63 2.36
N SER A 132 64.67 40.81 2.39
CA SER A 132 63.58 40.80 1.41
C SER A 132 62.56 41.92 1.60
N HIS A 133 62.62 42.68 2.70
CA HIS A 133 61.64 43.72 3.00
C HIS A 133 61.75 44.90 2.01
N VAL A 134 60.62 45.50 1.63
CA VAL A 134 60.56 46.61 0.65
C VAL A 134 61.42 47.81 1.01
N THR A 135 61.70 48.05 2.29
CA THR A 135 62.61 49.13 2.71
C THR A 135 64.08 48.87 2.35
N LYS A 136 64.42 47.65 1.96
CA LYS A 136 65.76 47.22 1.54
C LYS A 136 65.81 46.99 0.04
N THR A 137 64.78 46.35 -0.52
CA THR A 137 64.73 45.98 -1.94
C THR A 137 64.24 47.12 -2.84
N HIS A 138 63.35 47.98 -2.32
CA HIS A 138 62.76 49.11 -3.04
C HIS A 138 62.77 50.41 -2.23
N PRO A 139 63.95 50.91 -1.78
CA PRO A 139 64.04 52.18 -1.05
C PRO A 139 63.51 53.37 -1.85
N GLU A 140 63.54 53.31 -3.18
CA GLU A 140 63.01 54.31 -4.11
C GLU A 140 61.48 54.43 -4.09
N TRP A 141 60.77 53.44 -3.53
CA TRP A 141 59.31 53.51 -3.36
C TRP A 141 58.90 54.26 -2.09
N LEU A 142 59.84 54.66 -1.22
CA LEU A 142 59.51 55.16 0.10
C LEU A 142 59.41 56.67 0.17
N LEU A 143 58.32 57.13 0.78
CA LEU A 143 58.18 58.49 1.27
C LEU A 143 58.47 58.53 2.78
N SER A 144 59.08 59.63 3.21
CA SER A 144 59.53 59.82 4.59
C SER A 144 58.81 60.99 5.26
N GLN A 145 58.39 60.79 6.52
CA GLN A 145 57.92 61.85 7.40
C GLN A 145 58.40 61.58 8.83
N GLY A 146 59.45 62.27 9.27
CA GLY A 146 60.14 61.92 10.50
C GLY A 146 60.70 60.49 10.47
N THR A 147 60.37 59.66 11.46
CA THR A 147 60.73 58.23 11.50
C THR A 147 59.78 57.34 10.69
N LEU A 148 58.62 57.84 10.26
CA LEU A 148 57.69 57.05 9.45
C LEU A 148 58.24 56.87 8.04
N ARG A 149 58.10 55.65 7.50
CA ARG A 149 58.25 55.34 6.08
C ARG A 149 56.96 54.74 5.55
N ILE A 150 56.45 55.29 4.45
CA ILE A 150 55.32 54.72 3.72
C ILE A 150 55.72 54.44 2.27
N LEU A 151 55.07 53.48 1.64
CA LEU A 151 55.08 53.30 0.19
C LEU A 151 54.42 54.50 -0.48
N ASP A 152 54.98 55.00 -1.56
CA ASP A 152 54.45 56.13 -2.34
C ASP A 152 53.18 55.70 -3.12
N PRO A 153 51.98 56.15 -2.74
CA PRO A 153 50.75 55.78 -3.46
C PRO A 153 50.74 56.30 -4.91
N GLY A 154 51.56 57.30 -5.22
CA GLY A 154 51.72 57.89 -6.55
C GLY A 154 52.36 56.97 -7.58
N LEU A 155 53.16 56.00 -7.15
CA LEU A 155 53.87 55.09 -8.05
C LEU A 155 52.95 53.94 -8.50
N PRO A 156 52.78 53.71 -9.83
CA PRO A 156 52.06 52.55 -10.34
C PRO A 156 52.58 51.21 -9.80
N ALA A 157 53.91 51.05 -9.72
CA ALA A 157 54.55 49.84 -9.19
C ALA A 157 54.19 49.55 -7.72
N VAL A 158 54.02 50.58 -6.89
CA VAL A 158 53.54 50.43 -5.51
C VAL A 158 52.10 49.93 -5.50
N ARG A 159 51.24 50.48 -6.36
CA ARG A 159 49.83 50.02 -6.46
C ARG A 159 49.75 48.59 -6.98
N ASP A 160 50.61 48.20 -7.93
CA ASP A 160 50.73 46.82 -8.41
C ASP A 160 51.18 45.88 -7.28
N TYR A 161 52.21 46.26 -6.53
CA TYR A 161 52.73 45.51 -5.39
C TYR A 161 51.67 45.28 -4.31
N VAL A 162 51.00 46.34 -3.83
CA VAL A 162 49.95 46.21 -2.79
C VAL A 162 48.79 45.36 -3.30
N THR A 163 48.39 45.52 -4.57
CA THR A 163 47.35 44.68 -5.17
C THR A 163 47.79 43.21 -5.21
N SER A 164 49.04 42.92 -5.56
CA SER A 164 49.58 41.55 -5.63
C SER A 164 49.53 40.82 -4.29
N VAL A 165 49.84 41.51 -3.18
CA VAL A 165 49.74 40.98 -1.82
C VAL A 165 48.29 40.58 -1.48
N ILE A 166 47.33 41.42 -1.87
CA ILE A 166 45.91 41.16 -1.62
C ILE A 166 45.41 40.02 -2.50
N THR A 167 45.76 40.00 -3.78
CA THR A 167 45.35 38.91 -4.68
C THR A 167 45.96 37.57 -4.28
N ASP A 168 47.20 37.56 -3.76
CA ASP A 168 47.83 36.37 -3.20
C ASP A 168 47.00 35.80 -2.03
N ILE A 169 46.56 36.66 -1.11
CA ILE A 169 45.64 36.27 -0.03
C ILE A 169 44.34 35.69 -0.60
N VAL A 170 43.70 36.41 -1.51
CA VAL A 170 42.38 36.04 -2.04
C VAL A 170 42.46 34.73 -2.83
N HIS A 171 43.54 34.46 -3.56
CA HIS A 171 43.72 33.18 -4.24
C HIS A 171 43.85 32.02 -3.25
N ARG A 172 44.69 32.16 -2.22
CA ARG A 172 45.12 31.03 -1.39
C ARG A 172 44.26 30.76 -0.17
N TYR A 173 43.64 31.78 0.41
CA TYR A 173 42.94 31.66 1.68
C TYR A 173 41.42 31.81 1.53
N ASN A 174 40.67 31.13 2.40
CA ASN A 174 39.21 31.22 2.46
C ASN A 174 38.74 32.42 3.30
N VAL A 175 39.17 33.63 2.95
CA VAL A 175 38.74 34.85 3.65
C VAL A 175 37.30 35.21 3.30
N ASP A 176 36.57 35.84 4.23
CA ASP A 176 35.24 36.39 3.97
C ASP A 176 35.31 37.84 3.50
N GLY A 177 36.39 38.54 3.86
CA GLY A 177 36.65 39.87 3.35
C GLY A 177 38.10 40.34 3.46
N ILE A 178 38.38 41.42 2.74
CA ILE A 178 39.56 42.27 2.85
C ILE A 178 39.14 43.58 3.53
N HIS A 179 39.97 44.07 4.44
CA HIS A 179 39.73 45.26 5.23
C HIS A 179 40.95 46.17 5.23
N PHE A 180 40.78 47.44 4.85
CA PHE A 180 41.76 48.48 5.15
C PHE A 180 41.31 49.32 6.33
N ASP A 181 42.26 49.79 7.13
CA ASP A 181 42.01 50.82 8.15
C ASP A 181 42.15 52.24 7.56
N ASP A 182 42.52 53.21 8.38
CA ASP A 182 42.50 54.64 8.08
C ASP A 182 43.84 55.21 7.57
N TYR A 183 44.89 54.39 7.45
CA TYR A 183 46.21 54.87 7.03
C TYR A 183 46.36 54.92 5.51
N PHE A 184 46.22 56.14 4.97
CA PHE A 184 46.50 56.47 3.57
C PHE A 184 47.81 57.26 3.48
N TYR A 185 47.75 58.50 3.02
CA TYR A 185 48.83 59.45 3.27
C TYR A 185 48.83 59.87 4.74
N PRO A 186 49.98 60.16 5.35
CA PRO A 186 50.04 60.62 6.74
C PRO A 186 49.44 62.02 6.86
N SER A 187 48.85 62.29 8.02
CA SER A 187 48.45 63.66 8.39
C SER A 187 49.66 64.60 8.34
N PRO A 188 49.44 65.92 8.13
CA PRO A 188 50.50 66.91 8.25
C PRO A 188 51.29 66.71 9.56
N PRO A 189 52.62 66.72 9.51
CA PRO A 189 53.43 66.49 10.70
C PRO A 189 53.28 67.64 11.71
N GLY A 190 53.63 67.35 12.96
CA GLY A 190 53.82 68.38 13.97
C GLY A 190 54.97 69.34 13.61
N ALA A 191 55.04 70.47 14.33
CA ALA A 191 56.07 71.49 14.11
C ALA A 191 57.49 70.88 14.16
N GLY A 192 58.33 71.27 13.20
CA GLY A 192 59.73 70.82 13.13
C GLY A 192 59.97 69.49 12.42
N VAL A 193 58.92 68.80 11.94
CA VAL A 193 59.06 67.59 11.13
C VAL A 193 58.67 67.89 9.68
N THR A 194 59.53 67.53 8.74
CA THR A 194 59.28 67.76 7.30
C THR A 194 58.10 66.92 6.81
N PRO A 195 57.12 67.52 6.09
CA PRO A 195 56.05 66.77 5.45
C PRO A 195 56.57 65.79 4.39
N ILE A 196 55.76 64.78 4.10
CA ILE A 196 55.91 63.89 2.95
C ILE A 196 56.15 64.66 1.64
N ASN A 197 57.22 64.27 0.90
CA ASN A 197 57.58 64.86 -0.38
C ASN A 197 57.53 63.82 -1.53
N ASP A 198 56.42 63.85 -2.26
CA ASP A 198 56.12 63.09 -3.49
C ASP A 198 56.14 63.98 -4.74
N SER A 199 56.92 65.07 -4.73
CA SER A 199 56.94 66.03 -5.85
C SER A 199 57.54 65.45 -7.13
N ALA A 200 58.55 64.57 -7.01
CA ALA A 200 59.10 63.86 -8.14
C ALA A 200 58.06 62.91 -8.77
N SER A 201 57.34 62.15 -7.95
CA SER A 201 56.28 61.24 -8.39
C SER A 201 55.13 61.99 -9.08
N TYR A 202 54.73 63.15 -8.55
CA TYR A 202 53.74 64.01 -9.18
C TYR A 202 54.22 64.61 -10.52
N ALA A 203 55.48 65.03 -10.61
CA ALA A 203 56.03 65.57 -11.87
C ALA A 203 56.13 64.49 -12.96
N ASN A 204 56.43 63.24 -12.58
CA ASN A 204 56.57 62.12 -13.50
C ASN A 204 55.22 61.59 -14.01
N ASP A 205 54.18 61.59 -13.17
CA ASP A 205 52.85 61.09 -13.54
C ASP A 205 51.72 62.02 -13.03
N PRO A 206 51.59 63.25 -13.56
CA PRO A 206 50.61 64.22 -13.06
C PRO A 206 49.16 63.89 -13.44
N ARG A 207 48.94 63.00 -14.43
CA ARG A 207 47.62 62.59 -14.95
C ARG A 207 46.63 63.73 -15.22
N GLY A 208 47.14 64.91 -15.62
CA GLY A 208 46.34 66.10 -15.92
C GLY A 208 45.87 66.90 -14.70
N PHE A 209 46.20 66.48 -13.47
CA PHE A 209 45.87 67.24 -12.27
C PHE A 209 46.78 68.46 -12.14
N THR A 210 46.19 69.64 -11.93
CA THR A 210 46.92 70.89 -11.61
C THR A 210 46.99 71.16 -10.11
N VAL A 211 46.19 70.44 -9.32
CA VAL A 211 46.18 70.50 -7.86
C VAL A 211 46.69 69.18 -7.30
N LYS A 212 47.87 69.21 -6.68
CA LYS A 212 48.55 68.02 -6.15
C LYS A 212 47.71 67.23 -5.13
N ALA A 213 46.85 67.91 -4.37
CA ALA A 213 45.94 67.26 -3.43
C ALA A 213 44.88 66.39 -4.14
N ASP A 214 44.39 66.80 -5.31
CA ASP A 214 43.47 65.99 -6.12
C ASP A 214 44.18 64.78 -6.71
N TRP A 215 45.42 64.97 -7.17
CA TRP A 215 46.28 63.86 -7.62
C TRP A 215 46.53 62.82 -6.51
N ARG A 216 46.82 63.26 -5.27
CA ARG A 216 46.97 62.35 -4.13
C ARG A 216 45.70 61.57 -3.83
N ARG A 217 44.54 62.20 -3.86
CA ARG A 217 43.24 61.51 -3.73
C ARG A 217 43.04 60.49 -4.85
N ASP A 218 43.39 60.86 -6.07
CA ASP A 218 43.30 59.97 -7.22
C ASP A 218 44.23 58.76 -7.12
N ASN A 219 45.46 58.92 -6.63
CA ASN A 219 46.37 57.80 -6.36
C ASN A 219 45.74 56.75 -5.44
N VAL A 220 45.08 57.19 -4.37
CA VAL A 220 44.36 56.31 -3.45
C VAL A 220 43.14 55.70 -4.13
N ASN A 221 42.36 56.49 -4.87
CA ASN A 221 41.19 56.00 -5.62
C ASN A 221 41.57 54.86 -6.57
N LEU A 222 42.68 55.00 -7.30
CA LEU A 222 43.19 54.00 -8.23
C LEU A 222 43.55 52.68 -7.52
N LEU A 223 44.11 52.73 -6.32
CA LEU A 223 44.35 51.52 -5.53
C LEU A 223 43.01 50.90 -5.10
N ILE A 224 42.10 51.70 -4.53
CA ILE A 224 40.82 51.22 -4.01
C ILE A 224 39.99 50.54 -5.10
N SER A 225 39.84 51.17 -6.28
CA SER A 225 39.10 50.59 -7.40
C SER A 225 39.77 49.32 -7.92
N ARG A 226 41.10 49.33 -8.08
CA ARG A 226 41.85 48.17 -8.57
C ARG A 226 41.75 46.97 -7.61
N VAL A 227 41.89 47.20 -6.31
CA VAL A 227 41.76 46.16 -5.30
C VAL A 227 40.35 45.58 -5.33
N TYR A 228 39.31 46.42 -5.42
CA TYR A 228 37.93 45.97 -5.57
C TYR A 228 37.79 45.05 -6.78
N ASP A 229 38.12 45.54 -7.97
CA ASP A 229 37.95 44.81 -9.24
C ASP A 229 38.72 43.48 -9.23
N SER A 230 39.92 43.47 -8.66
CA SER A 230 40.76 42.26 -8.54
C SER A 230 40.12 41.22 -7.61
N ILE A 231 39.67 41.64 -6.42
CA ILE A 231 38.96 40.74 -5.48
C ILE A 231 37.74 40.15 -6.17
N LYS A 232 36.95 40.98 -6.86
CA LYS A 232 35.69 40.55 -7.49
C LYS A 232 35.90 39.62 -8.66
N THR A 233 37.02 39.75 -9.36
CA THR A 233 37.40 38.84 -10.45
C THR A 233 37.82 37.48 -9.91
N ILE A 234 38.53 37.43 -8.77
CA ILE A 234 39.10 36.19 -8.24
C ILE A 234 38.07 35.40 -7.42
N LYS A 235 37.41 36.06 -6.46
CA LYS A 235 36.37 35.48 -5.60
C LYS A 235 35.25 36.52 -5.40
N PRO A 236 34.21 36.52 -6.25
CA PRO A 236 33.15 37.53 -6.26
C PRO A 236 32.45 37.76 -4.90
N TRP A 237 32.42 36.73 -4.05
CA TRP A 237 31.84 36.73 -2.70
C TRP A 237 32.71 37.35 -1.61
N VAL A 238 34.00 37.56 -1.84
CA VAL A 238 34.90 38.17 -0.84
C VAL A 238 34.60 39.66 -0.75
N LYS A 239 34.23 40.11 0.46
CA LYS A 239 33.84 41.51 0.73
C LYS A 239 35.08 42.41 0.74
N PHE A 240 34.99 43.63 0.23
CA PHE A 240 36.02 44.65 0.41
C PHE A 240 35.46 45.84 1.18
N GLY A 241 36.11 46.24 2.26
CA GLY A 241 35.72 47.46 2.95
C GLY A 241 36.88 48.18 3.61
N VAL A 242 36.57 49.39 4.03
CA VAL A 242 37.56 50.34 4.54
C VAL A 242 37.02 51.01 5.80
N SER A 243 37.86 51.15 6.82
CA SER A 243 37.57 51.84 8.08
C SER A 243 38.30 53.19 8.11
N PRO A 244 37.76 54.25 7.47
CA PRO A 244 38.38 55.56 7.49
C PRO A 244 38.17 56.26 8.83
N SER A 245 38.88 57.37 9.07
CA SER A 245 38.58 58.26 10.19
C SER A 245 37.11 58.73 10.15
N GLY A 246 36.52 59.07 11.29
CA GLY A 246 35.08 59.34 11.34
C GLY A 246 34.62 60.63 10.63
N ILE A 247 35.50 61.59 10.32
CA ILE A 247 35.14 62.86 9.69
C ILE A 247 35.70 62.93 8.25
N TYR A 248 34.81 62.81 7.27
CA TYR A 248 35.16 63.02 5.86
C TYR A 248 35.57 64.48 5.59
N ARG A 249 34.66 65.41 5.89
CA ARG A 249 34.79 66.86 5.74
C ARG A 249 34.05 67.56 6.90
N ASN A 250 34.55 68.73 7.29
CA ASN A 250 34.03 69.58 8.35
C ASN A 250 32.95 70.54 7.86
N SER A 251 32.39 71.30 8.81
CA SER A 251 31.38 72.35 8.60
C SER A 251 31.83 73.48 7.67
N THR A 252 33.14 73.67 7.50
CA THR A 252 33.73 74.62 6.53
C THR A 252 33.41 74.26 5.08
N ASN A 253 32.91 73.04 4.81
CA ASN A 253 32.53 72.55 3.49
C ASN A 253 31.09 71.99 3.52
N PRO A 254 30.06 72.83 3.72
CA PRO A 254 28.72 72.40 4.09
C PRO A 254 28.03 71.52 3.02
N ALA A 255 28.43 71.62 1.74
CA ALA A 255 27.86 70.80 0.66
C ALA A 255 28.14 69.29 0.81
N ILE A 256 29.26 68.93 1.45
CA ILE A 256 29.73 67.54 1.58
C ILE A 256 30.31 67.24 2.96
N GLY A 257 30.11 68.13 3.92
CA GLY A 257 30.70 68.06 5.26
C GLY A 257 29.68 67.80 6.35
N SER A 258 30.16 67.32 7.48
CA SER A 258 29.39 67.16 8.72
C SER A 258 29.58 68.41 9.59
N ALA A 259 28.67 68.68 10.53
CA ALA A 259 28.77 69.82 11.45
C ALA A 259 29.84 69.58 12.54
N THR A 260 31.09 69.55 12.10
CA THR A 260 32.29 69.18 12.87
C THR A 260 33.45 70.13 12.57
N SER A 261 34.53 70.00 13.35
CA SER A 261 35.76 70.80 13.25
C SER A 261 37.03 69.97 13.52
N GLY A 262 36.95 68.65 13.37
CA GLY A 262 38.04 67.70 13.65
C GLY A 262 38.98 67.50 12.45
N LEU A 263 39.81 66.44 12.50
CA LEU A 263 40.64 66.03 11.37
C LEU A 263 39.77 65.57 10.19
N GLU A 264 39.92 66.19 9.02
CA GLU A 264 39.24 65.76 7.78
C GLU A 264 40.13 64.77 7.02
N HIS A 265 39.69 63.53 6.83
CA HIS A 265 40.51 62.57 6.06
C HIS A 265 40.55 62.85 4.56
N TYR A 266 39.54 63.54 4.00
CA TYR A 266 39.58 63.98 2.59
C TYR A 266 40.74 64.95 2.31
N THR A 267 41.01 65.84 3.27
CA THR A 267 42.05 66.88 3.15
C THR A 267 43.41 66.36 3.64
N SER A 268 43.42 65.70 4.80
CA SER A 268 44.66 65.40 5.54
C SER A 268 45.27 64.06 5.18
N LEU A 269 44.43 63.06 4.90
CA LEU A 269 44.84 61.70 4.55
C LEU A 269 44.63 61.38 3.06
N TYR A 270 44.01 62.31 2.33
CA TYR A 270 43.68 62.20 0.90
C TYR A 270 42.82 60.97 0.57
N ALA A 271 41.93 60.60 1.49
CA ALA A 271 40.98 59.50 1.33
C ALA A 271 39.62 60.03 0.86
N ASP A 272 39.24 59.76 -0.38
CA ASP A 272 37.94 60.20 -0.92
C ASP A 272 36.83 59.14 -0.72
N THR A 273 36.55 58.83 0.55
CA THR A 273 35.64 57.74 0.92
C THR A 273 34.22 57.91 0.38
N ARG A 274 33.76 59.15 0.21
CA ARG A 274 32.45 59.44 -0.38
C ARG A 274 32.41 59.06 -1.86
N LYS A 275 33.50 59.29 -2.60
CA LYS A 275 33.63 58.82 -3.99
C LYS A 275 33.68 57.29 -4.05
N TRP A 276 34.38 56.62 -3.13
CA TRP A 276 34.49 55.15 -3.17
C TRP A 276 33.14 54.44 -3.07
N ILE A 277 32.26 54.89 -2.16
CA ILE A 277 30.90 54.34 -2.04
C ILE A 277 29.99 54.76 -3.19
N GLN A 278 30.12 56.00 -3.70
CA GLN A 278 29.36 56.45 -4.88
C GLN A 278 29.67 55.63 -6.13
N MET A 279 30.94 55.28 -6.32
CA MET A 279 31.42 54.47 -7.44
C MET A 279 31.25 52.97 -7.19
N GLY A 280 30.90 52.56 -5.96
CA GLY A 280 30.78 51.16 -5.59
C GLY A 280 32.11 50.40 -5.49
N TRP A 281 33.23 51.09 -5.29
CA TRP A 281 34.57 50.50 -5.14
C TRP A 281 34.86 49.91 -3.76
N VAL A 282 33.84 49.85 -2.89
CA VAL A 282 33.83 49.14 -1.62
C VAL A 282 32.43 48.57 -1.41
N ASP A 283 32.33 47.47 -0.68
CA ASP A 283 31.05 46.89 -0.26
C ASP A 283 30.56 47.53 1.05
N TYR A 284 31.47 47.96 1.91
CA TYR A 284 31.13 48.66 3.14
C TYR A 284 32.19 49.70 3.53
N LEU A 285 31.75 50.70 4.28
CA LEU A 285 32.63 51.55 5.08
C LEU A 285 32.41 51.31 6.56
N CYS A 286 33.49 51.41 7.33
CA CYS A 286 33.47 51.32 8.78
C CYS A 286 34.02 52.59 9.45
N PRO A 287 33.38 53.77 9.33
CA PRO A 287 33.95 55.01 9.85
C PRO A 287 34.23 54.96 11.35
N GLN A 288 35.44 55.36 11.74
CA GLN A 288 35.94 55.37 13.10
C GLN A 288 35.39 56.57 13.90
N VAL A 289 34.15 56.45 14.39
CA VAL A 289 33.49 57.51 15.16
C VAL A 289 33.85 57.40 16.64
N TYR A 290 35.11 57.69 16.96
CA TYR A 290 35.71 57.49 18.29
C TYR A 290 35.51 58.66 19.25
N TRP A 291 34.29 59.18 19.28
CA TRP A 291 33.88 60.33 20.09
C TRP A 291 32.59 60.02 20.82
N TYR A 292 32.38 60.61 22.00
CA TYR A 292 31.15 60.37 22.75
C TYR A 292 29.98 61.20 22.20
N ILE A 293 28.75 60.77 22.49
CA ILE A 293 27.54 61.55 22.19
C ILE A 293 27.61 62.89 22.94
N GLY A 294 27.56 63.99 22.18
CA GLY A 294 27.67 65.35 22.68
C GLY A 294 29.09 65.95 22.64
N GLN A 295 30.09 65.23 22.12
CA GLN A 295 31.46 65.74 22.07
C GLN A 295 31.59 67.01 21.21
N PRO A 296 32.11 68.13 21.75
CA PRO A 296 32.33 69.35 20.96
C PRO A 296 33.26 69.10 19.76
N GLY A 297 32.88 69.63 18.60
CA GLY A 297 33.66 69.54 17.35
C GLY A 297 33.63 68.19 16.63
N ALA A 298 33.19 67.11 17.29
CA ALA A 298 33.12 65.76 16.71
C ALA A 298 32.00 64.91 17.34
N ASN A 299 30.81 65.49 17.50
CA ASN A 299 29.69 64.84 18.19
C ASN A 299 29.25 63.55 17.46
N TYR A 300 29.27 62.41 18.15
CA TYR A 300 28.79 61.13 17.62
C TYR A 300 27.39 61.23 17.00
N ALA A 301 26.47 61.93 17.67
CA ALA A 301 25.09 62.14 17.24
C ALA A 301 24.93 63.08 16.04
N VAL A 302 26.03 63.66 15.54
CA VAL A 302 26.09 64.44 14.29
C VAL A 302 26.79 63.63 13.20
N VAL A 303 27.90 62.97 13.55
CA VAL A 303 28.73 62.22 12.59
C VAL A 303 28.01 60.98 12.06
N VAL A 304 27.36 60.20 12.92
CA VAL A 304 26.70 58.95 12.49
C VAL A 304 25.50 59.22 11.55
N PRO A 305 24.56 60.14 11.86
CA PRO A 305 23.50 60.48 10.90
C PRO A 305 24.03 61.03 9.57
N TRP A 306 25.16 61.73 9.57
CA TRP A 306 25.79 62.19 8.32
C TRP A 306 26.23 61.00 7.45
N TRP A 307 26.85 59.97 8.04
CA TRP A 307 27.20 58.74 7.32
C TRP A 307 25.98 57.97 6.85
N ASN A 308 24.93 57.88 7.66
CA ASN A 308 23.65 57.30 7.25
C ASN A 308 23.11 57.95 5.96
N ASN A 309 23.17 59.27 5.87
CA ASN A 309 22.67 60.02 4.71
C ASN A 309 23.63 59.99 3.51
N ASN A 310 24.86 59.54 3.70
CA ASN A 310 25.88 59.39 2.65
C ASN A 310 26.23 57.92 2.40
N ALA A 311 25.30 56.99 2.59
CA ALA A 311 25.57 55.56 2.40
C ALA A 311 25.62 55.12 0.93
N PHE A 312 24.93 55.82 0.02
CA PHE A 312 24.88 55.54 -1.43
C PHE A 312 24.59 54.07 -1.78
N GLY A 313 23.70 53.41 -1.02
CA GLY A 313 23.35 52.00 -1.25
C GLY A 313 24.48 51.02 -0.93
N ARG A 314 25.41 51.40 -0.05
CA ARG A 314 26.44 50.55 0.56
C ARG A 314 26.27 50.49 2.06
N HIS A 315 26.82 49.46 2.70
CA HIS A 315 26.70 49.33 4.15
C HIS A 315 27.62 50.30 4.88
N ILE A 316 27.07 50.92 5.93
CA ILE A 316 27.83 51.65 6.94
C ILE A 316 27.83 50.85 8.24
N TYR A 317 29.02 50.56 8.76
CA TYR A 317 29.22 49.97 10.08
C TYR A 317 29.95 50.98 10.97
N ILE A 318 29.49 51.28 12.17
CA ILE A 318 30.18 52.31 12.97
C ILE A 318 31.31 51.73 13.81
N GLY A 319 32.51 52.31 13.71
CA GLY A 319 33.62 52.01 14.62
C GLY A 319 33.38 52.64 15.99
N LEU A 320 33.32 51.82 17.03
CA LEU A 320 33.10 52.19 18.43
C LEU A 320 34.42 52.20 19.22
N ALA A 321 34.62 53.23 20.04
CA ALA A 321 35.86 53.42 20.80
C ALA A 321 35.84 52.72 22.18
N GLY A 322 35.77 51.39 22.19
CA GLY A 322 35.84 50.61 23.43
C GLY A 322 37.10 50.92 24.26
N TYR A 323 38.23 51.18 23.60
CA TYR A 323 39.49 51.51 24.27
C TYR A 323 39.42 52.78 25.12
N LYS A 324 38.55 53.75 24.77
CA LYS A 324 38.39 55.01 25.51
C LYS A 324 37.52 54.90 26.75
N VAL A 325 36.65 53.88 26.82
CA VAL A 325 35.74 53.69 27.95
C VAL A 325 36.55 53.64 29.25
N ASN A 326 36.17 54.46 30.22
CA ASN A 326 36.82 54.57 31.53
C ASN A 326 38.35 54.78 31.49
N ASP A 327 38.87 55.35 30.41
CA ASP A 327 40.26 55.79 30.36
C ASP A 327 40.33 57.24 30.87
N PRO A 328 40.98 57.51 32.01
CA PRO A 328 41.11 58.86 32.55
C PRO A 328 41.72 59.86 31.56
N ALA A 329 42.59 59.41 30.66
CA ALA A 329 43.21 60.26 29.65
C ALA A 329 42.21 60.77 28.59
N GLN A 330 41.04 60.15 28.48
CA GLN A 330 40.01 60.51 27.50
C GLN A 330 38.91 61.43 28.08
N GLY A 331 38.95 61.67 29.39
CA GLY A 331 38.03 62.58 30.10
C GLY A 331 36.77 61.91 30.65
N ALA A 332 36.07 62.64 31.54
CA ALA A 332 34.99 62.11 32.38
C ALA A 332 33.77 61.58 31.62
N ASN A 333 33.50 62.07 30.39
CA ASN A 333 32.36 61.60 29.60
C ASN A 333 32.48 60.12 29.20
N TRP A 334 33.70 59.60 29.08
CA TRP A 334 33.94 58.17 28.84
C TRP A 334 33.83 57.30 30.10
N ALA A 335 33.71 57.91 31.29
CA ALA A 335 33.40 57.21 32.54
C ALA A 335 31.89 56.93 32.72
N ASN A 336 31.08 57.09 31.65
CA ASN A 336 29.66 56.80 31.65
C ASN A 336 29.37 55.37 31.14
N PRO A 337 28.85 54.45 31.98
CA PRO A 337 28.56 53.07 31.56
C PRO A 337 27.50 52.96 30.45
N SER A 338 26.65 53.99 30.29
CA SER A 338 25.61 54.01 29.26
C SER A 338 26.09 54.58 27.91
N MET A 339 27.35 55.01 27.78
CA MET A 339 27.83 55.66 26.55
C MET A 339 27.74 54.74 25.32
N ILE A 340 28.44 53.60 25.34
CA ILE A 340 28.37 52.61 24.24
C ILE A 340 26.94 52.08 24.03
N PRO A 341 26.16 51.72 25.08
CA PRO A 341 24.74 51.38 24.91
C PRO A 341 23.90 52.45 24.19
N ASN A 342 24.13 53.74 24.45
CA ASN A 342 23.43 54.83 23.77
C ASN A 342 23.85 54.95 22.30
N GLU A 343 25.14 54.78 22.01
CA GLU A 343 25.67 54.76 20.64
C GLU A 343 25.05 53.62 19.82
N VAL A 344 24.96 52.41 20.37
CA VAL A 344 24.31 51.26 19.71
C VAL A 344 22.83 51.53 19.44
N ARG A 345 22.09 52.11 20.41
CA ARG A 345 20.68 52.50 20.21
C ARG A 345 20.52 53.51 19.08
N LEU A 346 21.38 54.52 19.02
CA LEU A 346 21.37 55.51 17.93
C LEU A 346 21.65 54.84 16.59
N ASN A 347 22.67 53.97 16.50
CA ASN A 347 23.01 53.27 15.28
C ASN A 347 21.82 52.46 14.73
N ARG A 348 21.15 51.69 15.59
CA ARG A 348 19.98 50.89 15.18
C ARG A 348 18.73 51.73 14.84
N SER A 349 18.71 53.02 15.13
CA SER A 349 17.62 53.92 14.72
C SER A 349 17.76 54.43 13.28
N LEU A 350 18.88 54.14 12.62
CA LEU A 350 19.25 54.67 11.31
C LEU A 350 19.22 53.55 10.26
N SER A 351 18.51 53.78 9.14
CA SER A 351 18.20 52.74 8.16
C SER A 351 19.40 52.22 7.38
N ASN A 352 20.46 53.01 7.22
CA ASN A 352 21.66 52.65 6.46
C ASN A 352 22.85 52.28 7.35
N VAL A 353 22.66 52.26 8.68
CA VAL A 353 23.66 51.81 9.63
C VAL A 353 23.34 50.37 10.02
N TYR A 354 24.11 49.44 9.46
CA TYR A 354 23.80 48.01 9.52
C TYR A 354 24.52 47.28 10.66
N GLY A 355 25.21 48.01 11.53
CA GLY A 355 25.92 47.45 12.65
C GLY A 355 27.11 48.28 13.09
N ALA A 356 27.99 47.66 13.88
CA ALA A 356 29.13 48.34 14.47
C ALA A 356 30.29 47.38 14.73
N ALA A 357 31.49 47.93 14.84
CA ALA A 357 32.70 47.21 15.23
C ALA A 357 33.39 47.90 16.40
N VAL A 358 33.91 47.14 17.38
CA VAL A 358 34.58 47.73 18.55
C VAL A 358 36.09 47.73 18.34
N TYR A 359 36.69 48.92 18.42
CA TYR A 359 38.14 49.05 18.58
C TYR A 359 38.47 49.16 20.07
N ASN A 360 39.13 48.18 20.67
CA ASN A 360 39.68 46.94 20.11
C ASN A 360 39.36 45.71 20.99
N THR A 361 39.86 44.55 20.59
CA THR A 361 39.69 43.28 21.32
C THR A 361 40.09 43.36 22.80
N ASN A 362 41.21 44.00 23.14
CA ASN A 362 41.61 44.16 24.54
C ASN A 362 40.59 44.96 25.35
N SER A 363 39.98 45.98 24.75
CA SER A 363 38.94 46.75 25.44
C SER A 363 37.69 45.92 25.75
N LEU A 364 37.30 45.01 24.85
CA LEU A 364 36.19 44.07 25.08
C LEU A 364 36.52 43.06 26.19
N ARG A 365 37.79 42.64 26.29
CA ARG A 365 38.25 41.65 27.29
C ARG A 365 38.59 42.24 28.65
N SER A 366 38.69 43.56 28.75
CA SER A 366 39.07 44.23 29.99
C SER A 366 37.91 44.30 30.98
N THR A 367 38.21 43.99 32.24
CA THR A 367 37.26 44.12 33.37
C THR A 367 37.10 45.56 33.85
N THR A 368 37.95 46.50 33.41
CA THR A 368 37.94 47.89 33.87
C THR A 368 37.11 48.83 32.99
N LYS A 369 36.46 48.30 31.94
CA LYS A 369 35.71 49.09 30.94
C LYS A 369 34.21 49.19 31.26
N LEU A 370 33.85 49.35 32.52
CA LEU A 370 32.47 49.60 32.99
C LEU A 370 31.42 48.58 32.51
N GLY A 371 31.82 47.35 32.24
CA GLY A 371 30.89 46.30 31.80
C GLY A 371 30.18 46.58 30.47
N PHE A 372 30.73 47.44 29.59
CA PHE A 372 30.05 47.74 28.30
C PHE A 372 29.87 46.48 27.44
N ARG A 373 30.82 45.53 27.51
CA ARG A 373 30.67 44.21 26.88
C ARG A 373 29.49 43.44 27.43
N ASP A 374 29.27 43.43 28.74
CA ASP A 374 28.11 42.74 29.33
C ASP A 374 26.81 43.36 28.84
N SER A 375 26.80 44.68 28.66
CA SER A 375 25.66 45.36 28.05
C SER A 375 25.40 44.86 26.63
N LEU A 376 26.45 44.76 25.79
CA LEU A 376 26.34 44.18 24.45
C LEU A 376 25.81 42.75 24.51
N ARG A 377 26.45 41.86 25.27
CA ARG A 377 26.12 40.43 25.34
C ARG A 377 24.71 40.15 25.85
N LEU A 378 24.29 40.83 26.93
CA LEU A 378 23.06 40.50 27.65
C LEU A 378 21.83 41.22 27.10
N PHE A 379 21.99 42.38 26.46
CA PHE A 379 20.86 43.21 26.03
C PHE A 379 20.80 43.49 24.53
N PHE A 380 21.95 43.66 23.84
CA PHE A 380 21.94 44.03 22.42
C PHE A 380 22.15 42.85 21.49
N TYR A 381 23.09 41.97 21.81
CA TYR A 381 23.53 40.83 21.01
C TYR A 381 23.12 39.48 21.63
N ASN A 382 22.08 39.51 22.48
CA ASN A 382 21.57 38.33 23.19
C ASN A 382 20.76 37.37 22.31
N LYS A 383 20.48 37.76 21.06
CA LYS A 383 19.90 36.91 20.01
C LYS A 383 20.90 36.72 18.87
N PRO A 384 20.95 35.53 18.24
CA PRO A 384 21.68 35.33 17.00
C PRO A 384 21.25 36.35 15.94
N ALA A 385 22.18 36.75 15.08
CA ALA A 385 21.89 37.59 13.93
C ALA A 385 22.73 37.14 12.74
N LEU A 386 22.16 37.27 11.56
CA LEU A 386 22.87 37.10 10.31
C LEU A 386 23.68 38.36 10.00
N VAL A 387 24.73 38.21 9.20
CA VAL A 387 25.39 39.38 8.63
C VAL A 387 24.41 40.04 7.63
N PRO A 388 24.37 41.38 7.55
CA PRO A 388 23.55 42.09 6.58
C PRO A 388 23.87 41.63 5.15
N ASN A 389 22.83 41.33 4.37
CA ASN A 389 22.99 40.90 2.99
C ASN A 389 23.34 42.07 2.07
N MET A 390 24.01 41.78 0.95
CA MET A 390 24.50 42.81 0.01
C MET A 390 23.77 42.71 -1.34
N PRO A 391 22.49 43.15 -1.44
CA PRO A 391 21.66 42.90 -2.62
C PRO A 391 22.19 43.50 -3.92
N TRP A 392 23.07 44.51 -3.86
CA TRP A 392 23.74 45.06 -5.06
C TRP A 392 24.87 44.17 -5.58
N ARG A 393 25.31 43.16 -4.82
CA ARG A 393 26.30 42.16 -5.22
C ARG A 393 25.61 40.91 -5.71
N ASP A 394 24.68 40.42 -4.91
CA ASP A 394 23.87 39.26 -5.20
C ASP A 394 22.54 39.39 -4.45
N SER A 395 21.45 39.18 -5.17
CA SER A 395 20.08 39.26 -4.66
C SER A 395 19.33 37.93 -4.82
N ILE A 396 19.98 36.92 -5.38
CA ILE A 396 19.41 35.59 -5.56
C ILE A 396 19.72 34.82 -4.29
N ALA A 397 18.68 34.27 -3.66
CA ALA A 397 18.86 33.38 -2.52
C ALA A 397 19.20 31.97 -3.02
N PRO A 398 19.97 31.17 -2.24
CA PRO A 398 20.17 29.77 -2.54
C PRO A 398 18.85 28.99 -2.49
N ASP A 399 18.85 27.76 -2.97
CA ASP A 399 17.70 26.86 -2.83
C ASP A 399 17.43 26.54 -1.35
N LYS A 400 16.17 26.22 -1.05
CA LYS A 400 15.76 25.82 0.30
C LYS A 400 16.22 24.40 0.64
N PRO A 401 16.42 24.06 1.93
CA PRO A 401 16.63 22.69 2.33
C PRO A 401 15.36 21.86 2.11
N SER A 402 15.52 20.56 1.91
CA SER A 402 14.40 19.62 1.75
C SER A 402 14.42 18.53 2.81
N SER A 403 13.30 17.83 2.96
CA SER A 403 13.16 16.68 3.86
C SER A 403 13.58 16.99 5.30
N LEU A 404 13.20 18.17 5.81
CA LEU A 404 13.41 18.49 7.22
C LEU A 404 12.60 17.51 8.07
N THR A 405 13.24 16.91 9.07
CA THR A 405 12.61 16.04 10.07
C THR A 405 12.88 16.53 11.48
N ALA A 406 12.00 16.19 12.42
CA ALA A 406 12.17 16.47 13.85
C ALA A 406 11.80 15.24 14.65
N VAL A 407 12.81 14.59 15.24
CA VAL A 407 12.63 13.34 15.99
C VAL A 407 12.99 13.55 17.44
N LYS A 408 12.09 13.17 18.36
CA LYS A 408 12.39 13.18 19.79
C LYS A 408 13.41 12.07 20.10
N TYR A 409 14.59 12.45 20.61
CA TYR A 409 15.68 11.51 20.92
C TYR A 409 15.74 11.15 22.40
N ALA A 410 15.40 12.10 23.28
CA ALA A 410 15.26 11.88 24.73
C ALA A 410 14.09 12.73 25.27
N HIS A 411 13.88 12.72 26.60
CA HIS A 411 12.82 13.51 27.23
C HIS A 411 12.94 15.02 26.91
N ASP A 412 14.17 15.51 26.75
CA ASP A 412 14.54 16.92 26.64
C ASP A 412 15.29 17.28 25.34
N SER A 413 15.28 16.40 24.33
CA SER A 413 16.01 16.66 23.09
C SER A 413 15.28 16.27 21.81
N VAL A 414 15.38 17.16 20.82
CA VAL A 414 14.82 17.00 19.47
C VAL A 414 15.97 17.04 18.47
N VAL A 415 16.09 16.00 17.66
CA VAL A 415 17.07 15.90 16.58
C VAL A 415 16.42 16.35 15.29
N LEU A 416 16.99 17.40 14.70
CA LEU A 416 16.62 17.92 13.40
C LEU A 416 17.61 17.42 12.34
N LYS A 417 17.09 16.98 11.19
CA LYS A 417 17.90 16.63 10.02
C LYS A 417 17.23 17.12 8.75
N TRP A 418 18.02 17.52 7.75
CA TRP A 418 17.52 17.93 6.45
C TRP A 418 18.51 17.53 5.34
N ILE A 419 18.15 17.80 4.09
CA ILE A 419 19.01 17.60 2.92
C ILE A 419 19.51 18.95 2.42
N ASN A 420 20.82 19.02 2.15
CA ASN A 420 21.48 20.19 1.59
C ASN A 420 21.06 20.38 0.12
N PRO A 421 20.61 21.57 -0.32
CA PRO A 421 20.45 21.86 -1.73
C PRO A 421 21.78 21.72 -2.50
N VAL A 422 21.74 21.10 -3.67
CA VAL A 422 22.93 20.87 -4.52
C VAL A 422 22.90 21.82 -5.70
N THR A 423 23.97 22.59 -5.90
CA THR A 423 24.15 23.48 -7.05
C THR A 423 25.61 23.51 -7.50
N THR A 424 25.83 23.76 -8.80
CA THR A 424 27.15 24.01 -9.38
C THR A 424 27.55 25.49 -9.35
N ASP A 425 26.59 26.39 -9.10
CA ASP A 425 26.85 27.81 -8.97
C ASP A 425 27.40 28.13 -7.58
N GLU A 426 28.67 28.54 -7.53
CA GLU A 426 29.39 28.85 -6.29
C GLU A 426 28.72 29.94 -5.46
N MET A 427 28.05 30.90 -6.11
CA MET A 427 27.35 32.00 -5.43
C MET A 427 26.11 31.51 -4.69
N ASN A 428 25.45 30.47 -5.22
CA ASN A 428 24.22 29.90 -4.68
C ASN A 428 24.46 28.67 -3.78
N LYS A 429 25.72 28.32 -3.49
CA LYS A 429 26.02 27.21 -2.58
C LYS A 429 25.58 27.52 -1.16
N ALA A 430 25.04 26.51 -0.49
CA ALA A 430 24.75 26.58 0.93
C ALA A 430 26.02 26.89 1.72
N TRP A 431 26.03 28.06 2.36
CA TRP A 431 27.09 28.46 3.28
C TRP A 431 26.76 28.02 4.70
N GLN A 432 25.54 28.33 5.16
CA GLN A 432 25.03 28.03 6.49
C GLN A 432 23.51 27.83 6.44
N PHE A 433 22.97 27.19 7.47
CA PHE A 433 21.54 27.01 7.68
C PHE A 433 21.06 27.78 8.90
N VAL A 434 19.88 28.39 8.80
CA VAL A 434 19.21 29.07 9.92
C VAL A 434 18.06 28.20 10.38
N ILE A 435 18.14 27.76 11.63
CA ILE A 435 17.13 26.93 12.27
C ILE A 435 16.23 27.84 13.08
N TYR A 436 14.94 27.79 12.77
CA TYR A 436 13.92 28.53 13.47
C TYR A 436 13.11 27.61 14.37
N ARG A 437 12.65 28.14 15.51
CA ARG A 437 11.78 27.45 16.45
C ARG A 437 10.69 28.39 16.96
N SER A 438 9.48 27.87 17.09
CA SER A 438 8.35 28.56 17.71
C SER A 438 7.48 27.58 18.52
N THR A 439 6.73 28.09 19.49
CA THR A 439 5.61 27.34 20.12
C THR A 439 4.30 27.53 19.34
N ASN A 440 4.29 28.41 18.34
CA ASN A 440 3.17 28.62 17.42
C ASN A 440 3.41 27.80 16.13
N PRO A 441 2.37 27.13 15.58
CA PRO A 441 2.43 26.45 14.28
C PRO A 441 2.63 27.39 13.08
N VAL A 442 2.82 28.69 13.28
CA VAL A 442 3.28 29.63 12.27
C VAL A 442 4.58 30.26 12.76
N ILE A 443 5.66 30.07 11.99
CA ILE A 443 7.00 30.59 12.30
C ILE A 443 7.27 31.79 11.39
N ASP A 444 7.38 32.98 11.99
CA ASP A 444 7.85 34.17 11.28
C ASP A 444 9.37 34.17 11.22
N THR A 445 9.92 33.84 10.05
CA THR A 445 11.37 33.81 9.84
C THR A 445 12.00 35.19 9.77
N SER A 446 11.23 36.29 9.70
CA SER A 446 11.78 37.66 9.70
C SER A 446 12.26 38.13 11.08
N LEU A 447 11.90 37.40 12.13
CA LEU A 447 12.11 37.76 13.52
C LEU A 447 13.32 37.05 14.14
N ALA A 448 14.21 37.81 14.78
CA ALA A 448 15.41 37.27 15.42
C ALA A 448 15.09 36.38 16.63
N GLU A 449 13.97 36.62 17.31
CA GLU A 449 13.50 35.82 18.43
C GLU A 449 13.21 34.36 18.07
N ASN A 450 12.86 34.10 16.81
CA ASN A 450 12.57 32.76 16.32
C ASN A 450 13.83 32.01 15.88
N ILE A 451 14.98 32.68 15.73
CA ILE A 451 16.25 32.02 15.41
C ILE A 451 16.70 31.23 16.62
N LEU A 452 16.66 29.90 16.50
CA LEU A 452 17.20 28.98 17.49
C LEU A 452 18.71 28.85 17.34
N HIS A 453 19.18 28.63 16.11
CA HIS A 453 20.57 28.36 15.83
C HIS A 453 20.92 28.70 14.38
N ILE A 454 22.18 29.08 14.16
CA ILE A 454 22.77 29.24 12.82
C ILE A 454 23.94 28.26 12.76
N THR A 455 23.92 27.34 11.81
CA THR A 455 25.00 26.38 11.65
C THR A 455 26.29 27.08 11.25
N VAL A 456 27.43 26.48 11.59
CA VAL A 456 28.75 27.09 11.32
C VAL A 456 29.20 26.90 9.87
N ASN A 457 28.62 25.92 9.18
CA ASN A 457 28.85 25.52 7.79
C ASN A 457 27.58 24.85 7.23
N ASP A 458 27.72 24.09 6.15
CA ASP A 458 26.65 23.34 5.48
C ASP A 458 26.27 22.00 6.18
N THR A 459 26.54 21.86 7.48
CA THR A 459 26.05 20.71 8.27
C THR A 459 24.53 20.63 8.25
N THR A 460 23.99 19.44 7.96
CA THR A 460 22.56 19.21 7.76
C THR A 460 21.82 18.60 8.95
N GLY A 461 22.31 18.86 10.17
CA GLY A 461 21.69 18.36 11.37
C GLY A 461 21.97 19.21 12.60
N TYR A 462 21.02 19.22 13.52
CA TYR A 462 21.10 19.96 14.79
C TYR A 462 20.34 19.21 15.88
N THR A 463 20.80 19.32 17.13
CA THR A 463 20.07 18.77 18.29
C THR A 463 19.66 19.91 19.19
N ASP A 464 18.36 20.21 19.23
CA ASP A 464 17.80 21.15 20.20
C ASP A 464 17.73 20.48 21.57
N ARG A 465 18.41 21.07 22.56
CA ARG A 465 18.41 20.67 23.98
C ARG A 465 17.93 21.80 24.89
N SER A 466 17.39 22.87 24.31
CA SER A 466 17.06 24.12 25.01
C SER A 466 15.56 24.30 25.24
N GLY A 467 14.74 23.38 24.71
CA GLY A 467 13.29 23.40 24.88
C GLY A 467 12.85 22.88 26.26
N SER A 468 11.70 23.35 26.73
CA SER A 468 11.00 22.72 27.84
C SER A 468 10.41 21.37 27.38
N PRO A 469 10.60 20.27 28.14
CA PRO A 469 10.08 18.96 27.76
C PRO A 469 8.57 18.88 27.54
N ASP A 470 7.82 19.77 28.20
CA ASP A 470 6.35 19.79 28.21
C ASP A 470 5.77 20.74 27.14
N SER A 471 6.63 21.40 26.36
CA SER A 471 6.20 22.33 25.31
C SER A 471 6.27 21.68 23.93
N THR A 472 5.24 21.88 23.13
CA THR A 472 5.30 21.60 21.70
C THR A 472 6.10 22.68 21.00
N TYR A 473 7.07 22.25 20.20
CA TYR A 473 7.85 23.13 19.34
C TYR A 473 7.66 22.78 17.87
N TYR A 474 7.57 23.83 17.06
CA TYR A 474 7.57 23.79 15.61
C TYR A 474 8.92 24.28 15.12
N TYR A 475 9.43 23.65 14.08
CA TYR A 475 10.72 23.97 13.48
C TYR A 475 10.59 24.18 11.98
N THR A 476 11.43 25.07 11.46
CA THR A 476 11.74 25.14 10.03
C THR A 476 13.20 25.54 9.86
N VAL A 477 13.74 25.33 8.67
CA VAL A 477 15.13 25.63 8.33
C VAL A 477 15.16 26.41 7.02
N THR A 478 16.02 27.43 6.95
CA THR A 478 16.38 28.13 5.71
C THR A 478 17.86 27.92 5.41
N THR A 479 18.25 28.17 4.16
CA THR A 479 19.65 28.14 3.69
C THR A 479 20.12 29.57 3.46
N THR A 480 21.39 29.84 3.72
CA THR A 480 22.05 31.11 3.38
C THR A 480 23.28 30.88 2.50
N ASP A 481 23.57 31.84 1.62
CA ASP A 481 24.82 31.90 0.86
C ASP A 481 25.90 32.75 1.60
N ARG A 482 27.05 32.99 0.96
CA ARG A 482 28.14 33.82 1.54
C ARG A 482 27.82 35.32 1.64
N PHE A 483 26.80 35.78 0.91
CA PHE A 483 26.22 37.12 1.08
C PHE A 483 25.07 37.14 2.07
N HIS A 484 24.79 36.02 2.73
CA HIS A 484 23.69 35.84 3.67
C HIS A 484 22.31 36.10 3.03
N ASN A 485 22.17 35.98 1.70
CA ASN A 485 20.85 35.88 1.10
C ASN A 485 20.21 34.59 1.59
N GLU A 486 18.95 34.66 1.96
CA GLU A 486 18.29 33.58 2.68
C GLU A 486 17.14 33.02 1.85
N SER A 487 17.11 31.70 1.73
CA SER A 487 16.08 30.99 0.98
C SER A 487 14.73 31.06 1.67
N VAL A 488 13.67 30.70 0.93
CA VAL A 488 12.37 30.42 1.53
C VAL A 488 12.47 29.23 2.50
N ALA A 489 11.57 29.18 3.48
CA ALA A 489 11.57 28.14 4.49
C ALA A 489 11.33 26.73 3.91
N ALA A 490 12.01 25.73 4.49
CA ALA A 490 11.72 24.31 4.29
C ALA A 490 10.32 23.94 4.81
N ASN A 491 9.93 22.67 4.64
CA ASN A 491 8.73 22.15 5.27
C ASN A 491 8.77 22.39 6.80
N MET A 492 7.60 22.66 7.38
CA MET A 492 7.48 22.78 8.84
C MET A 492 7.36 21.39 9.46
N VAL A 493 8.00 21.19 10.61
CA VAL A 493 7.93 19.95 11.39
C VAL A 493 7.70 20.22 12.86
N SER A 494 7.14 19.25 13.57
CA SER A 494 6.99 19.27 15.03
C SER A 494 7.33 17.90 15.61
N THR A 495 7.34 17.77 16.93
CA THR A 495 7.43 16.46 17.61
C THR A 495 6.07 15.85 17.93
N LEU A 496 4.96 16.51 17.57
CA LEU A 496 3.63 15.95 17.71
C LEU A 496 3.36 15.02 16.54
N ALA A 497 3.08 13.75 16.84
CA ALA A 497 2.50 12.84 15.88
C ALA A 497 1.14 13.39 15.38
N PRO A 498 0.76 13.11 14.13
CA PRO A 498 -0.60 13.38 13.67
C PRO A 498 -1.59 12.61 14.53
N ASP A 499 -2.80 13.13 14.73
CA ASP A 499 -3.89 12.41 15.39
C ASP A 499 -4.79 11.80 14.31
N ILE A 500 -4.92 10.48 14.28
CA ILE A 500 -5.70 9.74 13.28
C ILE A 500 -6.88 9.01 13.93
N VAL A 501 -8.08 9.26 13.40
CA VAL A 501 -9.31 8.59 13.81
C VAL A 501 -9.87 7.79 12.63
N CYS A 502 -10.03 6.48 12.83
CA CYS A 502 -10.59 5.55 11.85
C CYS A 502 -12.13 5.59 11.84
N GLN A 503 -12.70 5.09 10.74
CA GLN A 503 -14.12 4.76 10.63
C GLN A 503 -14.48 3.59 11.58
N PRO A 504 -15.78 3.38 11.88
CA PRO A 504 -16.25 2.15 12.53
C PRO A 504 -15.98 0.88 11.70
N ASP A 505 -16.15 -0.28 12.34
CA ASP A 505 -16.08 -1.58 11.68
C ASP A 505 -17.00 -1.65 10.45
N THR A 506 -16.49 -2.29 9.38
CA THR A 506 -17.11 -2.27 8.06
C THR A 506 -17.39 -3.69 7.57
N LEU A 507 -18.51 -3.88 6.88
CA LEU A 507 -18.86 -5.16 6.22
C LEU A 507 -18.40 -5.15 4.77
N LEU A 508 -17.87 -6.29 4.32
CA LEU A 508 -17.46 -6.51 2.93
C LEU A 508 -18.14 -7.78 2.38
N VAL A 509 -18.94 -7.64 1.33
CA VAL A 509 -19.68 -8.76 0.74
C VAL A 509 -18.75 -9.59 -0.15
N LEU A 510 -18.74 -10.90 0.05
CA LEU A 510 -17.97 -11.85 -0.76
C LEU A 510 -18.61 -12.02 -2.16
N ASN A 511 -17.78 -12.25 -3.17
CA ASN A 511 -18.23 -12.55 -4.52
C ASN A 511 -18.54 -14.04 -4.70
N THR A 512 -18.97 -14.40 -5.92
CA THR A 512 -19.30 -15.78 -6.33
C THR A 512 -18.14 -16.78 -6.24
N SER A 513 -16.91 -16.33 -5.98
CA SER A 513 -15.73 -17.18 -5.76
C SER A 513 -15.30 -17.20 -4.29
N CYS A 514 -16.18 -16.78 -3.38
CA CYS A 514 -15.92 -16.61 -1.95
C CYS A 514 -14.70 -15.75 -1.63
N SER A 515 -14.54 -14.68 -2.40
CA SER A 515 -13.44 -13.74 -2.23
C SER A 515 -13.93 -12.31 -2.26
N ALA A 516 -13.18 -11.41 -1.64
CA ALA A 516 -13.39 -9.97 -1.76
C ALA A 516 -12.04 -9.27 -1.89
N ILE A 517 -12.03 -8.13 -2.60
CA ILE A 517 -10.85 -7.29 -2.72
C ILE A 517 -10.95 -6.18 -1.66
N LEU A 518 -9.93 -6.08 -0.81
CA LEU A 518 -9.87 -5.05 0.22
C LEU A 518 -9.81 -3.65 -0.44
N PRO A 519 -10.77 -2.75 -0.17
CA PRO A 519 -10.75 -1.38 -0.69
C PRO A 519 -9.59 -0.55 -0.11
N ASP A 520 -9.37 0.62 -0.71
CA ASP A 520 -8.52 1.67 -0.14
C ASP A 520 -9.32 2.54 0.84
N PHE A 521 -9.01 2.42 2.13
CA PHE A 521 -9.64 3.16 3.22
C PHE A 521 -8.84 4.40 3.64
N THR A 522 -7.70 4.70 3.01
CA THR A 522 -6.82 5.81 3.42
C THR A 522 -7.52 7.16 3.38
N GLN A 523 -8.47 7.36 2.47
CA GLN A 523 -9.25 8.61 2.33
C GLN A 523 -10.40 8.75 3.33
N LEU A 524 -10.71 7.69 4.10
CA LEU A 524 -11.82 7.69 5.05
C LEU A 524 -11.39 8.05 6.48
N ALA A 525 -10.09 8.07 6.78
CA ALA A 525 -9.61 8.49 8.08
C ALA A 525 -9.71 10.01 8.26
N ALA A 526 -10.11 10.45 9.45
CA ALA A 526 -9.97 11.84 9.85
C ALA A 526 -8.59 12.03 10.47
N VAL A 527 -7.81 12.99 9.95
CA VAL A 527 -6.48 13.30 10.48
C VAL A 527 -6.37 14.75 10.89
N GLN A 528 -5.93 15.00 12.12
CA GLN A 528 -5.53 16.32 12.60
C GLN A 528 -4.01 16.37 12.73
N ALA A 529 -3.36 17.18 11.90
CA ALA A 529 -1.90 17.32 11.89
C ALA A 529 -1.47 18.76 11.69
N SER A 530 -0.28 19.10 12.18
CA SER A 530 0.35 20.41 12.01
C SER A 530 1.18 20.55 10.73
N SER A 531 1.34 19.45 9.99
CA SER A 531 2.02 19.39 8.69
C SER A 531 1.36 18.35 7.79
N PRO A 532 1.61 18.37 6.46
CA PRO A 532 1.07 17.36 5.55
C PRO A 532 1.46 15.94 5.99
N VAL A 533 0.51 15.01 5.88
CA VAL A 533 0.68 13.60 6.28
C VAL A 533 0.56 12.67 5.07
N THR A 534 1.25 11.54 5.14
CA THR A 534 1.05 10.38 4.26
C THR A 534 0.31 9.32 5.04
N ILE A 535 -0.83 8.85 4.53
CA ILE A 535 -1.60 7.77 5.15
C ILE A 535 -1.32 6.48 4.38
N THR A 536 -0.93 5.42 5.08
CA THR A 536 -0.78 4.08 4.51
C THR A 536 -1.73 3.09 5.16
N GLN A 537 -2.04 2.00 4.47
CA GLN A 537 -2.97 0.96 4.93
C GLN A 537 -2.26 -0.40 4.98
N LEU A 538 -2.54 -1.15 6.04
CA LEU A 538 -2.14 -2.54 6.20
C LEU A 538 -3.35 -3.40 6.62
N PRO A 539 -3.73 -4.46 5.89
CA PRO A 539 -3.18 -4.93 4.60
C PRO A 539 -3.38 -3.93 3.45
N ALA A 540 -2.49 -3.94 2.46
CA ALA A 540 -2.55 -3.01 1.33
C ALA A 540 -3.88 -3.13 0.56
N ALA A 541 -4.38 -2.01 0.05
CA ALA A 541 -5.52 -2.00 -0.84
C ALA A 541 -5.27 -2.93 -2.04
N GLY A 542 -6.30 -3.70 -2.43
CA GLY A 542 -6.17 -4.74 -3.45
C GLY A 542 -5.85 -6.14 -2.90
N THR A 543 -5.61 -6.29 -1.59
CA THR A 543 -5.42 -7.61 -0.95
C THR A 543 -6.68 -8.46 -1.13
N ILE A 544 -6.52 -9.69 -1.63
CA ILE A 544 -7.63 -10.64 -1.78
C ILE A 544 -7.87 -11.32 -0.44
N ILE A 545 -9.11 -11.24 0.02
CA ILE A 545 -9.63 -11.90 1.22
C ILE A 545 -10.43 -13.11 0.75
N ASN A 546 -10.16 -14.29 1.31
CA ASN A 546 -10.90 -15.51 0.99
C ASN A 546 -11.71 -15.97 2.20
N GLY A 547 -12.97 -16.34 2.00
CA GLY A 547 -13.84 -16.83 3.06
C GLY A 547 -14.33 -15.76 4.04
N GLN A 548 -15.21 -16.20 4.94
CA GLN A 548 -15.74 -15.38 6.04
C GLN A 548 -14.71 -15.26 7.16
N GLN A 549 -14.27 -14.03 7.45
CA GLN A 549 -13.30 -13.72 8.49
C GLN A 549 -13.35 -12.24 8.88
N GLY A 550 -12.84 -11.91 10.08
CA GLY A 550 -12.58 -10.54 10.50
C GLY A 550 -11.12 -10.18 10.29
N ILE A 551 -10.84 -9.16 9.48
CA ILE A 551 -9.48 -8.70 9.18
C ILE A 551 -9.27 -7.33 9.81
N PRO A 552 -8.29 -7.17 10.70
CA PRO A 552 -7.94 -5.86 11.24
C PRO A 552 -7.24 -5.04 10.14
N VAL A 553 -7.87 -3.93 9.74
CA VAL A 553 -7.25 -2.94 8.87
C VAL A 553 -6.66 -1.85 9.75
N THR A 554 -5.36 -1.59 9.57
CA THR A 554 -4.64 -0.53 10.28
C THR A 554 -4.28 0.57 9.31
N LEU A 555 -4.66 1.81 9.64
CA LEU A 555 -4.24 3.01 8.93
C LEU A 555 -3.14 3.70 9.74
N ILE A 556 -2.08 4.12 9.06
CA ILE A 556 -0.91 4.76 9.65
C ILE A 556 -0.78 6.15 9.03
N ALA A 557 -1.02 7.21 9.80
CA ALA A 557 -0.73 8.58 9.37
C ALA A 557 0.70 8.93 9.79
N THR A 558 1.56 9.27 8.83
CA THR A 558 2.93 9.72 9.07
C THR A 558 3.11 11.16 8.60
N ASP A 559 3.59 12.05 9.44
CA ASP A 559 3.87 13.43 9.07
C ASP A 559 5.20 13.59 8.30
N ALA A 560 5.46 14.78 7.77
CA ALA A 560 6.72 15.08 7.09
C ALA A 560 7.97 14.98 8.00
N GLY A 561 7.77 15.01 9.32
CA GLY A 561 8.79 14.83 10.34
C GLY A 561 9.14 13.37 10.62
N GLY A 562 8.35 12.42 10.11
CA GLY A 562 8.45 10.99 10.39
C GLY A 562 7.73 10.54 11.67
N ASN A 563 6.97 11.42 12.33
CA ASN A 563 6.12 11.03 13.45
C ASN A 563 4.86 10.36 12.91
N ALA A 564 4.41 9.30 13.56
CA ALA A 564 3.25 8.56 13.11
C ALA A 564 2.31 8.23 14.27
N ASP A 565 1.02 8.14 13.93
CA ASP A 565 -0.02 7.57 14.76
C ASP A 565 -0.84 6.57 13.93
N THR A 566 -1.52 5.67 14.62
CA THR A 566 -2.22 4.54 14.00
C THR A 566 -3.61 4.38 14.57
N CYS A 567 -4.57 4.08 13.69
CA CYS A 567 -5.89 3.62 14.09
C CYS A 567 -6.21 2.31 13.38
N SER A 568 -7.07 1.49 14.00
CA SER A 568 -7.49 0.21 13.43
C SER A 568 -9.00 0.03 13.55
N PHE A 569 -9.58 -0.68 12.59
CA PHE A 569 -10.98 -1.11 12.59
C PHE A 569 -11.07 -2.51 11.95
N LEU A 570 -12.17 -3.21 12.20
CA LEU A 570 -12.39 -4.55 11.67
C LEU A 570 -13.14 -4.49 10.34
N VAL A 571 -12.63 -5.19 9.33
CA VAL A 571 -13.39 -5.51 8.12
C VAL A 571 -13.87 -6.95 8.23
N THR A 572 -15.17 -7.14 8.35
CA THR A 572 -15.79 -8.48 8.43
C THR A 572 -16.34 -8.86 7.07
N THR A 573 -15.88 -9.97 6.50
CA THR A 573 -16.46 -10.51 5.28
C THR A 573 -17.74 -11.28 5.58
N VAL A 574 -18.78 -11.00 4.82
CA VAL A 574 -20.09 -11.66 4.93
C VAL A 574 -20.49 -12.27 3.61
N ASP A 575 -21.17 -13.40 3.68
CA ASP A 575 -21.75 -14.06 2.53
C ASP A 575 -23.26 -13.81 2.48
N HIS A 576 -23.75 -13.37 1.33
CA HIS A 576 -25.16 -13.02 1.09
C HIS A 576 -25.75 -13.83 -0.07
N GLU A 577 -24.97 -14.68 -0.73
CA GLU A 577 -25.48 -15.54 -1.79
C GLU A 577 -26.25 -16.70 -1.16
N THR A 578 -27.39 -17.04 -1.74
CA THR A 578 -28.17 -18.19 -1.28
C THR A 578 -27.65 -19.48 -1.91
N PRO A 579 -27.72 -20.64 -1.23
CA PRO A 579 -27.34 -21.92 -1.80
C PRO A 579 -28.07 -22.21 -3.12
N VAL A 580 -27.36 -22.79 -4.09
CA VAL A 580 -27.93 -23.21 -5.37
C VAL A 580 -28.40 -24.66 -5.26
N LEU A 581 -29.70 -24.90 -5.46
CA LEU A 581 -30.30 -26.24 -5.47
C LEU A 581 -30.55 -26.72 -6.89
N ASN A 582 -30.15 -27.96 -7.16
CA ASN A 582 -30.42 -28.66 -8.41
C ASN A 582 -31.43 -29.78 -8.19
N ALA A 583 -32.34 -29.93 -9.16
CA ALA A 583 -33.37 -30.96 -9.16
C ALA A 583 -32.79 -32.38 -9.04
N PRO A 584 -33.56 -33.33 -8.48
CA PRO A 584 -33.14 -34.73 -8.39
C PRO A 584 -32.88 -35.36 -9.77
N VAL A 585 -32.07 -36.43 -9.78
CA VAL A 585 -31.57 -37.09 -11.00
C VAL A 585 -32.72 -37.69 -11.86
N LEU A 586 -33.83 -38.11 -11.24
CA LEU A 586 -35.04 -38.45 -12.00
C LEU A 586 -35.67 -37.18 -12.58
N THR A 587 -35.62 -37.05 -13.91
CA THR A 587 -36.18 -35.89 -14.62
C THR A 587 -37.69 -35.83 -14.44
N VAL A 588 -38.16 -34.69 -13.94
CA VAL A 588 -39.56 -34.37 -13.67
C VAL A 588 -40.36 -34.40 -14.98
N ALA A 589 -41.24 -35.38 -15.16
CA ALA A 589 -42.23 -35.34 -16.23
C ALA A 589 -43.37 -34.40 -15.81
N ASN A 590 -43.59 -33.33 -16.57
CA ASN A 590 -44.71 -32.37 -16.38
C ASN A 590 -44.84 -31.76 -14.98
N GLY A 591 -44.21 -30.60 -14.76
CA GLY A 591 -44.71 -29.61 -13.78
C GLY A 591 -44.56 -29.96 -12.29
N GLY A 592 -43.50 -30.68 -11.89
CA GLY A 592 -43.18 -30.89 -10.48
C GLY A 592 -43.63 -32.22 -9.89
N THR A 593 -44.03 -33.22 -10.70
CA THR A 593 -44.49 -34.54 -10.22
C THR A 593 -43.59 -35.68 -10.73
N ILE A 594 -43.24 -36.61 -9.84
CA ILE A 594 -42.50 -37.85 -10.12
C ILE A 594 -43.46 -39.02 -9.85
N ILE A 595 -43.72 -39.84 -10.85
CA ILE A 595 -44.61 -41.02 -10.75
C ILE A 595 -43.75 -42.27 -10.63
N LEU A 596 -43.99 -43.06 -9.58
CA LEU A 596 -43.27 -44.29 -9.27
C LEU A 596 -44.27 -45.44 -9.06
N SER A 597 -43.83 -46.66 -9.27
CA SER A 597 -44.62 -47.86 -8.98
C SER A 597 -44.35 -48.36 -7.55
N THR A 598 -45.30 -49.06 -6.96
CA THR A 598 -45.10 -49.80 -5.71
C THR A 598 -44.00 -50.86 -5.82
N ASP A 599 -43.32 -51.14 -4.72
CA ASP A 599 -42.35 -52.23 -4.61
C ASP A 599 -43.07 -53.58 -4.75
N SER A 600 -42.40 -54.59 -5.30
CA SER A 600 -42.99 -55.93 -5.47
C SER A 600 -43.53 -56.48 -4.15
N ALA A 601 -44.79 -56.95 -4.15
CA ALA A 601 -45.48 -57.49 -2.97
C ALA A 601 -45.65 -56.51 -1.78
N SER A 602 -45.47 -55.20 -1.96
CA SER A 602 -45.67 -54.17 -0.94
C SER A 602 -46.50 -53.01 -1.47
N CYS A 603 -47.48 -52.53 -0.71
CA CYS A 603 -48.26 -51.35 -1.11
C CYS A 603 -47.58 -50.01 -0.77
N SER A 604 -46.27 -49.93 -1.01
CA SER A 604 -45.44 -48.76 -0.78
C SER A 604 -44.20 -48.78 -1.68
N PHE A 605 -43.53 -47.63 -1.80
CA PHE A 605 -42.29 -47.48 -2.53
C PHE A 605 -41.18 -47.06 -1.57
N THR A 606 -40.08 -47.80 -1.53
CA THR A 606 -38.90 -47.44 -0.75
C THR A 606 -37.93 -46.66 -1.62
N ALA A 607 -37.73 -45.38 -1.31
CA ALA A 607 -36.81 -44.56 -2.07
C ALA A 607 -35.36 -44.99 -1.90
N GLY A 608 -34.57 -44.83 -2.96
CA GLY A 608 -33.11 -44.83 -2.94
C GLY A 608 -32.63 -43.38 -3.08
N ASN A 609 -31.42 -43.19 -3.59
CA ASN A 609 -30.85 -41.84 -3.77
C ASN A 609 -31.40 -41.09 -5.01
N GLN A 610 -32.25 -41.71 -5.81
CA GLN A 610 -32.74 -41.14 -7.05
C GLN A 610 -33.66 -39.91 -6.88
N LEU A 611 -34.14 -39.68 -5.65
CA LEU A 611 -34.97 -38.53 -5.29
C LEU A 611 -34.17 -37.43 -4.58
N ASP A 612 -32.86 -37.58 -4.42
CA ASP A 612 -32.03 -36.62 -3.69
C ASP A 612 -31.76 -35.39 -4.54
N ILE A 613 -31.82 -34.21 -3.95
CA ILE A 613 -31.33 -32.97 -4.56
C ILE A 613 -29.79 -32.92 -4.49
N THR A 614 -29.16 -32.11 -5.34
CA THR A 614 -27.79 -31.66 -5.07
C THR A 614 -27.81 -30.17 -4.75
N ALA A 615 -26.93 -29.74 -3.85
CA ALA A 615 -26.82 -28.35 -3.45
C ALA A 615 -25.34 -27.96 -3.41
N SER A 616 -25.06 -26.71 -3.77
CA SER A 616 -23.73 -26.12 -3.72
C SER A 616 -23.84 -24.65 -3.37
N ASP A 617 -22.82 -24.12 -2.72
CA ASP A 617 -22.72 -22.71 -2.35
C ASP A 617 -21.32 -22.20 -2.69
N ASN A 618 -21.17 -20.90 -2.94
CA ASN A 618 -19.89 -20.29 -3.26
C ASN A 618 -18.91 -20.33 -2.08
N CYS A 619 -19.41 -20.20 -0.84
CA CYS A 619 -18.61 -20.01 0.37
C CYS A 619 -18.71 -21.13 1.39
N ASP A 620 -19.60 -22.10 1.19
CA ASP A 620 -19.85 -23.16 2.15
C ASP A 620 -19.95 -24.55 1.51
N ASP A 621 -18.96 -25.40 1.82
CA ASP A 621 -18.93 -26.81 1.40
C ASP A 621 -19.74 -27.73 2.34
N SER A 622 -20.31 -27.19 3.42
CA SER A 622 -20.92 -27.92 4.54
C SER A 622 -22.36 -27.48 4.83
N LEU A 623 -23.18 -27.42 3.78
CA LEU A 623 -24.58 -26.99 3.84
C LEU A 623 -25.45 -27.83 4.79
N LEU A 624 -26.35 -27.15 5.51
CA LEU A 624 -27.38 -27.74 6.36
C LEU A 624 -28.60 -28.10 5.50
N ILE A 625 -28.73 -29.37 5.14
CA ILE A 625 -29.83 -29.89 4.31
C ILE A 625 -30.88 -30.56 5.18
N SER A 626 -32.15 -30.23 4.94
CA SER A 626 -33.30 -30.89 5.56
C SER A 626 -34.45 -31.05 4.57
N TYR A 627 -35.35 -31.99 4.84
CA TYR A 627 -36.60 -32.15 4.09
C TYR A 627 -37.81 -32.32 5.01
N THR A 628 -38.98 -32.03 4.46
CA THR A 628 -40.29 -32.38 5.03
C THR A 628 -41.11 -33.14 4.01
N LEU A 629 -41.96 -34.04 4.50
CA LEU A 629 -42.90 -34.82 3.69
C LEU A 629 -44.32 -34.38 4.05
N THR A 630 -45.13 -34.07 3.04
CA THR A 630 -46.55 -33.73 3.24
C THR A 630 -47.43 -34.75 2.55
N THR A 631 -48.21 -35.49 3.33
CA THR A 631 -49.17 -36.50 2.84
C THR A 631 -50.56 -36.13 3.34
N ASN A 632 -51.56 -36.08 2.46
CA ASN A 632 -52.94 -35.70 2.80
C ASN A 632 -53.06 -34.36 3.57
N GLY A 633 -52.17 -33.41 3.30
CA GLY A 633 -52.15 -32.09 3.95
C GLY A 633 -51.52 -32.04 5.35
N VAL A 634 -50.97 -33.15 5.84
CA VAL A 634 -50.23 -33.21 7.11
C VAL A 634 -48.73 -33.16 6.82
N ILE A 635 -48.02 -32.18 7.38
CA ILE A 635 -46.57 -31.97 7.21
C ILE A 635 -45.82 -32.73 8.31
N SER A 636 -44.80 -33.50 7.94
CA SER A 636 -43.89 -34.16 8.88
C SER A 636 -43.00 -33.15 9.63
N ALA A 637 -42.42 -33.58 10.76
CA ALA A 637 -41.29 -32.84 11.32
C ALA A 637 -40.14 -32.77 10.28
N PRO A 638 -39.35 -31.68 10.25
CA PRO A 638 -38.16 -31.59 9.42
C PRO A 638 -37.17 -32.69 9.78
N VAL A 639 -36.62 -33.36 8.76
CA VAL A 639 -35.58 -34.38 8.90
C VAL A 639 -34.28 -33.80 8.37
N SER A 640 -33.26 -33.69 9.24
CA SER A 640 -31.91 -33.26 8.87
C SER A 640 -31.17 -34.40 8.17
N SER A 641 -31.33 -34.49 6.85
CA SER A 641 -30.68 -35.47 6.00
C SER A 641 -30.54 -34.89 4.59
N ASN A 642 -29.48 -35.28 3.89
CA ASN A 642 -29.26 -34.96 2.48
C ASN A 642 -29.79 -36.04 1.52
N THR A 643 -30.42 -37.09 2.04
CA THR A 643 -30.93 -38.21 1.25
C THR A 643 -32.30 -38.67 1.72
N LEU A 644 -33.13 -39.07 0.76
CA LEU A 644 -34.39 -39.79 0.94
C LEU A 644 -34.21 -41.32 0.82
N SER A 645 -32.98 -41.81 0.65
CA SER A 645 -32.73 -43.25 0.61
C SER A 645 -33.20 -43.93 1.90
N GLY A 646 -34.04 -44.96 1.75
CA GLY A 646 -34.71 -45.66 2.84
C GLY A 646 -36.04 -45.06 3.29
N VAL A 647 -36.46 -43.92 2.75
CA VAL A 647 -37.78 -43.32 3.05
C VAL A 647 -38.87 -44.10 2.32
N ILE A 648 -39.90 -44.51 3.06
CA ILE A 648 -41.03 -45.28 2.53
C ILE A 648 -42.17 -44.32 2.18
N PHE A 649 -42.56 -44.30 0.90
CA PHE A 649 -43.71 -43.57 0.39
C PHE A 649 -44.90 -44.52 0.25
N SER A 650 -46.00 -44.23 0.93
CA SER A 650 -47.26 -44.97 0.74
C SER A 650 -47.90 -44.65 -0.62
N LYS A 651 -48.75 -45.55 -1.13
CA LYS A 651 -49.59 -45.32 -2.32
C LYS A 651 -50.31 -43.97 -2.23
N GLY A 652 -50.24 -43.16 -3.29
CA GLY A 652 -50.79 -41.80 -3.34
C GLY A 652 -49.72 -40.71 -3.48
N ALA A 653 -50.14 -39.46 -3.33
CA ALA A 653 -49.29 -38.28 -3.53
C ALA A 653 -48.64 -37.82 -2.21
N THR A 654 -47.32 -37.60 -2.23
CA THR A 654 -46.54 -37.01 -1.15
C THR A 654 -45.73 -35.83 -1.69
N LEU A 655 -45.91 -34.63 -1.14
CA LEU A 655 -45.08 -33.47 -1.47
C LEU A 655 -43.79 -33.52 -0.64
N VAL A 656 -42.65 -33.53 -1.32
CA VAL A 656 -41.33 -33.40 -0.71
C VAL A 656 -40.90 -31.94 -0.81
N SER A 657 -40.51 -31.34 0.31
CA SER A 657 -39.96 -29.99 0.35
C SER A 657 -38.61 -30.01 1.05
N TRP A 658 -37.57 -29.67 0.29
CA TRP A 658 -36.20 -29.51 0.75
C TRP A 658 -35.92 -28.07 1.15
N THR A 659 -35.15 -27.91 2.23
CA THR A 659 -34.61 -26.63 2.69
C THR A 659 -33.12 -26.79 2.92
N VAL A 660 -32.33 -25.93 2.28
CA VAL A 660 -30.87 -25.89 2.41
C VAL A 660 -30.48 -24.53 2.99
N ALA A 661 -29.65 -24.55 4.02
CA ALA A 661 -29.07 -23.35 4.62
C ALA A 661 -27.54 -23.43 4.58
N ASP A 662 -26.87 -22.30 4.32
CA ASP A 662 -25.43 -22.17 4.52
C ASP A 662 -25.11 -21.79 5.99
N HIS A 663 -23.81 -21.73 6.31
CA HIS A 663 -23.29 -21.28 7.60
C HIS A 663 -23.54 -19.78 7.87
N ALA A 664 -23.81 -18.97 6.83
CA ALA A 664 -24.16 -17.55 6.95
C ALA A 664 -25.65 -17.33 7.31
N GLY A 665 -26.48 -18.38 7.20
CA GLY A 665 -27.92 -18.35 7.44
C GLY A 665 -28.76 -18.03 6.19
N ASN A 666 -28.16 -17.95 5.00
CA ASN A 666 -28.90 -17.82 3.75
C ASN A 666 -29.60 -19.16 3.44
N THR A 667 -30.86 -19.11 3.01
CA THR A 667 -31.66 -20.32 2.80
C THR A 667 -32.28 -20.38 1.41
N ALA A 668 -32.36 -21.57 0.86
CA ALA A 668 -33.06 -21.84 -0.40
C ALA A 668 -33.88 -23.14 -0.30
N THR A 669 -35.01 -23.18 -1.00
CA THR A 669 -35.98 -24.28 -0.92
C THR A 669 -36.30 -24.86 -2.30
N TYR A 670 -36.54 -26.16 -2.35
CA TYR A 670 -36.94 -26.86 -3.58
C TYR A 670 -38.00 -27.92 -3.24
N SER A 671 -39.09 -27.96 -4.00
CA SER A 671 -40.19 -28.92 -3.74
C SER A 671 -40.68 -29.61 -5.00
N TYR A 672 -41.13 -30.85 -4.84
CA TYR A 672 -41.73 -31.69 -5.88
C TYR A 672 -42.64 -32.76 -5.26
N THR A 673 -43.58 -33.28 -6.04
CA THR A 673 -44.54 -34.29 -5.60
C THR A 673 -44.12 -35.69 -6.07
N VAL A 674 -44.12 -36.67 -5.19
CA VAL A 674 -43.97 -38.10 -5.50
C VAL A 674 -45.34 -38.76 -5.48
N VAL A 675 -45.73 -39.40 -6.57
CA VAL A 675 -46.99 -40.17 -6.69
C VAL A 675 -46.65 -41.64 -6.85
N VAL A 676 -47.01 -42.46 -5.87
CA VAL A 676 -46.81 -43.91 -5.91
C VAL A 676 -48.11 -44.57 -6.41
N ASN A 677 -48.03 -45.16 -7.60
CA ASN A 677 -49.11 -45.91 -8.24
C ASN A 677 -48.87 -47.41 -8.14
N ASP A 678 -49.96 -48.16 -8.22
CA ASP A 678 -49.95 -49.60 -8.22
C ASP A 678 -50.09 -50.12 -9.65
N THR A 679 -49.11 -50.90 -10.10
CA THR A 679 -49.01 -51.41 -11.47
C THR A 679 -48.87 -52.93 -11.54
N GLU A 680 -48.97 -53.61 -10.40
CA GLU A 680 -48.86 -55.07 -10.33
C GLU A 680 -50.25 -55.69 -10.56
N SER A 681 -50.35 -56.74 -11.38
CA SER A 681 -51.65 -57.38 -11.62
C SER A 681 -51.99 -58.40 -10.52
N PRO A 682 -53.29 -58.58 -10.17
CA PRO A 682 -53.70 -59.58 -9.18
C PRO A 682 -53.25 -60.99 -9.54
N LEU A 683 -53.05 -61.85 -8.55
CA LEU A 683 -52.69 -63.25 -8.75
C LEU A 683 -53.91 -64.18 -8.50
N ILE A 684 -54.23 -65.05 -9.47
CA ILE A 684 -55.30 -66.07 -9.37
C ILE A 684 -54.66 -67.45 -9.18
N THR A 685 -55.00 -68.16 -8.10
CA THR A 685 -54.49 -69.52 -7.79
C THR A 685 -55.60 -70.48 -7.35
N ASN A 686 -55.31 -71.78 -7.26
CA ASN A 686 -56.20 -72.83 -6.74
C ASN A 686 -57.56 -72.97 -7.47
N VAL A 687 -57.60 -72.75 -8.79
CA VAL A 687 -58.84 -72.82 -9.56
C VAL A 687 -59.39 -74.26 -9.61
N THR A 688 -60.62 -74.47 -9.15
CA THR A 688 -61.34 -75.76 -9.19
C THR A 688 -62.81 -75.57 -9.56
N ALA A 689 -63.48 -76.63 -10.05
CA ALA A 689 -64.90 -76.62 -10.41
C ALA A 689 -65.63 -77.84 -9.83
N THR A 690 -66.77 -77.61 -9.18
CA THR A 690 -67.53 -78.65 -8.49
C THR A 690 -69.03 -78.56 -8.84
N PRO A 691 -69.64 -79.59 -9.48
CA PRO A 691 -68.99 -80.79 -10.00
C PRO A 691 -68.20 -80.52 -11.30
N ALA A 692 -67.02 -81.12 -11.45
CA ALA A 692 -66.20 -81.03 -12.68
C ALA A 692 -66.80 -81.80 -13.88
N GLN A 693 -67.86 -82.58 -13.66
CA GLN A 693 -68.58 -83.32 -14.69
C GLN A 693 -70.09 -83.30 -14.48
N LEU A 694 -70.88 -83.24 -15.55
CA LEU A 694 -72.34 -83.22 -15.51
C LEU A 694 -72.93 -84.50 -16.09
N TRP A 695 -73.67 -85.27 -15.27
CA TRP A 695 -74.35 -86.51 -15.67
C TRP A 695 -75.64 -86.75 -14.84
N PRO A 696 -76.68 -87.41 -15.39
CA PRO A 696 -76.86 -87.82 -16.79
C PRO A 696 -77.16 -86.66 -17.74
N PRO A 697 -76.90 -86.82 -19.07
CA PRO A 697 -77.18 -85.82 -20.10
C PRO A 697 -78.70 -85.71 -20.30
N ASN A 698 -79.35 -84.93 -19.45
CA ASN A 698 -80.81 -84.88 -19.31
C ASN A 698 -81.39 -83.50 -19.64
N HIS A 699 -80.63 -82.64 -20.32
CA HIS A 699 -81.06 -81.31 -20.77
C HIS A 699 -81.39 -80.34 -19.61
N LYS A 700 -80.94 -80.61 -18.38
CA LYS A 700 -81.14 -79.71 -17.22
C LYS A 700 -79.91 -78.84 -16.97
N LEU A 701 -80.13 -77.56 -16.67
CA LEU A 701 -79.11 -76.69 -16.07
C LEU A 701 -78.75 -77.23 -14.68
N ARG A 702 -77.45 -77.36 -14.41
CA ARG A 702 -76.91 -77.77 -13.11
C ARG A 702 -75.98 -76.71 -12.56
N ASP A 703 -76.12 -76.45 -11.26
CA ASP A 703 -75.22 -75.59 -10.53
C ASP A 703 -73.81 -76.19 -10.49
N VAL A 704 -72.83 -75.34 -10.80
CA VAL A 704 -71.40 -75.60 -10.70
C VAL A 704 -70.78 -74.43 -9.95
N THR A 705 -70.13 -74.76 -8.84
CA THR A 705 -69.32 -73.82 -8.07
C THR A 705 -67.89 -73.81 -8.61
N ILE A 706 -67.32 -72.63 -8.77
CA ILE A 706 -65.97 -72.36 -9.23
C ILE A 706 -65.21 -71.73 -8.06
N ASP A 707 -64.29 -72.48 -7.46
CA ASP A 707 -63.49 -72.00 -6.33
C ASP A 707 -62.10 -71.57 -6.82
N TYR A 708 -61.60 -70.45 -6.33
CA TYR A 708 -60.26 -69.92 -6.59
C TYR A 708 -59.83 -68.94 -5.49
N THR A 709 -58.53 -68.68 -5.38
CA THR A 709 -57.95 -67.71 -4.44
C THR A 709 -57.41 -66.51 -5.19
N LEU A 710 -57.71 -65.30 -4.72
CA LEU A 710 -57.20 -64.02 -5.23
C LEU A 710 -56.28 -63.37 -4.20
N THR A 711 -55.11 -62.91 -4.65
CA THR A 711 -54.19 -62.10 -3.83
C THR A 711 -53.62 -60.96 -4.66
N ASP A 712 -53.45 -59.79 -4.04
CA ASP A 712 -52.88 -58.60 -4.65
C ASP A 712 -52.04 -57.82 -3.63
N ASN A 713 -51.02 -57.09 -4.09
CA ASN A 713 -50.12 -56.34 -3.22
C ASN A 713 -50.80 -55.10 -2.57
N CYS A 714 -51.89 -54.59 -3.16
CA CYS A 714 -52.55 -53.34 -2.83
C CYS A 714 -54.09 -53.48 -2.75
N GLY A 715 -54.58 -54.41 -1.92
CA GLY A 715 -55.95 -54.41 -1.41
C GLY A 715 -56.94 -55.30 -2.18
N GLY A 716 -58.22 -54.91 -2.18
CA GLY A 716 -59.33 -55.77 -2.58
C GLY A 716 -59.40 -56.02 -4.09
N VAL A 717 -59.46 -57.29 -4.47
CA VAL A 717 -59.57 -57.75 -5.86
C VAL A 717 -61.01 -58.09 -6.18
N THR A 718 -61.51 -57.63 -7.33
CA THR A 718 -62.81 -58.05 -7.87
C THR A 718 -62.61 -59.16 -8.91
N SER A 719 -63.58 -60.06 -9.06
CA SER A 719 -63.50 -61.12 -10.07
C SER A 719 -64.80 -61.32 -10.83
N SER A 720 -64.68 -61.84 -12.05
CA SER A 720 -65.80 -62.17 -12.93
C SER A 720 -65.55 -63.47 -13.68
N LEU A 721 -66.63 -64.15 -14.08
CA LEU A 721 -66.56 -65.36 -14.90
C LEU A 721 -67.01 -65.08 -16.33
N ALA A 722 -66.43 -65.81 -17.28
CA ALA A 722 -66.92 -65.95 -18.64
C ALA A 722 -66.97 -67.44 -19.01
N VAL A 723 -68.04 -67.88 -19.68
CA VAL A 723 -68.23 -69.28 -20.06
C VAL A 723 -68.21 -69.41 -21.57
N THR A 724 -67.47 -70.39 -22.06
CA THR A 724 -67.45 -70.80 -23.47
C THR A 724 -67.68 -72.30 -23.57
N SER A 725 -68.19 -72.79 -24.71
CA SER A 725 -68.38 -74.22 -24.95
C SER A 725 -67.78 -74.63 -26.28
N ASN A 726 -67.22 -75.84 -26.35
CA ASN A 726 -66.72 -76.42 -27.59
C ASN A 726 -67.83 -77.04 -28.47
N ASP A 727 -69.07 -77.04 -27.99
CA ASP A 727 -70.24 -77.56 -28.68
C ASP A 727 -71.10 -76.38 -29.19
N PRO A 728 -71.29 -76.22 -30.51
CA PRO A 728 -72.09 -75.12 -31.05
C PRO A 728 -73.57 -75.32 -30.73
N ASP A 729 -74.17 -74.28 -30.13
CA ASP A 729 -75.55 -74.20 -29.63
C ASP A 729 -76.56 -74.88 -30.58
N SER A 730 -77.17 -75.97 -30.12
CA SER A 730 -78.05 -76.80 -30.96
C SER A 730 -79.46 -76.96 -30.37
N TYR A 731 -80.32 -76.03 -30.75
CA TYR A 731 -81.77 -76.17 -30.99
C TYR A 731 -82.59 -77.15 -30.11
N ARG A 732 -83.50 -76.55 -29.31
CA ARG A 732 -84.96 -76.75 -29.51
C ARG A 732 -85.90 -75.73 -28.86
N ASN A 733 -85.49 -74.78 -27.98
CA ASN A 733 -86.45 -73.90 -27.25
C ASN A 733 -85.97 -72.48 -26.81
N ASN A 734 -84.92 -71.86 -27.39
CA ASN A 734 -84.37 -70.54 -26.96
C ASN A 734 -83.91 -70.47 -25.48
N GLU A 735 -83.63 -71.60 -24.84
CA GLU A 735 -83.10 -71.60 -23.47
C GLU A 735 -81.56 -71.51 -23.47
N PRO A 736 -80.95 -70.81 -22.50
CA PRO A 736 -79.50 -70.67 -22.45
C PRO A 736 -78.79 -71.98 -22.05
N ASP A 737 -77.62 -72.21 -22.64
CA ASP A 737 -76.71 -73.32 -22.32
C ASP A 737 -75.97 -73.13 -20.99
N TRP A 738 -75.77 -71.88 -20.60
CA TRP A 738 -75.24 -71.52 -19.30
C TRP A 738 -75.84 -70.23 -18.78
N VAL A 739 -75.85 -70.08 -17.46
CA VAL A 739 -76.19 -68.84 -16.76
C VAL A 739 -75.09 -68.57 -15.75
N ILE A 740 -74.42 -67.43 -15.85
CA ILE A 740 -73.46 -66.98 -14.84
C ILE A 740 -74.27 -66.30 -13.74
N ILE A 741 -74.21 -66.84 -12.52
CA ILE A 741 -74.94 -66.28 -11.37
C ILE A 741 -74.11 -65.20 -10.71
N ASP A 742 -72.86 -65.52 -10.41
CA ASP A 742 -71.88 -64.62 -9.81
C ASP A 742 -70.46 -65.08 -10.15
N ALA A 743 -69.45 -64.49 -9.51
CA ALA A 743 -68.04 -64.77 -9.76
C ALA A 743 -67.60 -66.21 -9.36
N HIS A 744 -68.40 -66.94 -8.59
CA HIS A 744 -68.10 -68.29 -8.13
C HIS A 744 -69.17 -69.32 -8.54
N HIS A 745 -70.30 -68.91 -9.10
CA HIS A 745 -71.40 -69.83 -9.42
C HIS A 745 -71.87 -69.69 -10.86
N VAL A 746 -71.87 -70.80 -11.59
CA VAL A 746 -72.44 -70.91 -12.94
C VAL A 746 -73.41 -72.07 -13.00
N LYS A 747 -74.49 -71.92 -13.75
CA LYS A 747 -75.35 -73.04 -14.16
C LYS A 747 -74.94 -73.47 -15.56
N LEU A 748 -74.64 -74.75 -15.75
CA LEU A 748 -74.24 -75.32 -17.03
C LEU A 748 -75.22 -76.42 -17.44
N ARG A 749 -75.58 -76.49 -18.73
CA ARG A 749 -76.53 -77.48 -19.21
C ARG A 749 -75.87 -78.85 -19.33
N ALA A 750 -76.43 -79.83 -18.62
CA ALA A 750 -76.01 -81.22 -18.66
C ALA A 750 -76.55 -81.89 -19.93
N GLU A 751 -75.96 -81.54 -21.08
CA GLU A 751 -76.26 -82.14 -22.38
C GLU A 751 -75.05 -82.11 -23.31
N ARG A 752 -75.17 -82.82 -24.44
CA ARG A 752 -74.18 -82.83 -25.52
C ARG A 752 -74.89 -83.08 -26.85
N THR A 753 -74.33 -82.59 -27.94
CA THR A 753 -74.82 -82.95 -29.28
C THR A 753 -74.39 -84.36 -29.67
N ALA A 754 -75.10 -84.99 -30.60
CA ALA A 754 -74.72 -86.31 -31.13
C ALA A 754 -73.40 -86.28 -31.95
N ILE A 755 -72.94 -85.09 -32.32
CA ILE A 755 -71.75 -84.89 -33.16
C ILE A 755 -70.48 -84.93 -32.30
N ASN A 756 -70.53 -84.37 -31.10
CA ASN A 756 -69.40 -84.31 -30.20
C ASN A 756 -69.48 -85.44 -29.15
N LYS A 757 -68.43 -86.27 -29.06
CA LYS A 757 -68.35 -87.40 -28.11
C LYS A 757 -68.26 -86.94 -26.64
N GLU A 758 -68.02 -85.66 -26.41
CA GLU A 758 -68.08 -84.95 -25.12
C GLU A 758 -68.39 -83.46 -25.34
N ARG A 759 -69.17 -82.84 -24.44
CA ARG A 759 -69.29 -81.38 -24.35
C ARG A 759 -68.39 -80.86 -23.23
N VAL A 760 -67.63 -79.81 -23.50
CA VAL A 760 -66.71 -79.15 -22.56
C VAL A 760 -67.12 -77.68 -22.44
N TYR A 761 -67.41 -77.24 -21.22
CA TYR A 761 -67.49 -75.83 -20.88
C TYR A 761 -66.14 -75.37 -20.35
N THR A 762 -65.61 -74.26 -20.87
CA THR A 762 -64.43 -73.58 -20.34
C THR A 762 -64.89 -72.32 -19.61
N ILE A 763 -64.60 -72.24 -18.31
CA ILE A 763 -64.89 -71.10 -17.45
C ILE A 763 -63.60 -70.30 -17.29
N ALA A 764 -63.56 -69.08 -17.83
CA ALA A 764 -62.49 -68.14 -17.60
C ALA A 764 -62.81 -67.24 -16.40
N ILE A 765 -61.86 -67.06 -15.50
CA ILE A 765 -61.91 -66.17 -14.35
C ILE A 765 -61.02 -64.97 -14.68
N THR A 766 -61.56 -63.77 -14.59
CA THR A 766 -60.80 -62.52 -14.70
C THR A 766 -60.80 -61.83 -13.35
N ALA A 767 -59.62 -61.50 -12.83
CA ALA A 767 -59.45 -60.76 -11.59
C ALA A 767 -58.88 -59.37 -11.88
N THR A 768 -59.46 -58.34 -11.27
CA THR A 768 -59.10 -56.93 -11.45
C THR A 768 -58.94 -56.27 -10.09
N ASP A 769 -57.78 -55.65 -9.85
CA ASP A 769 -57.53 -54.87 -8.64
C ASP A 769 -58.23 -53.50 -8.67
N SER A 770 -58.04 -52.73 -7.60
CA SER A 770 -58.54 -51.36 -7.47
C SER A 770 -57.83 -50.33 -8.37
N ALA A 771 -56.66 -50.66 -8.92
CA ALA A 771 -55.89 -49.82 -9.84
C ALA A 771 -56.23 -50.09 -11.32
N GLY A 772 -57.02 -51.14 -11.61
CA GLY A 772 -57.43 -51.54 -12.95
C GLY A 772 -56.48 -52.53 -13.63
N ASN A 773 -55.52 -53.12 -12.90
CA ASN A 773 -54.66 -54.17 -13.44
C ASN A 773 -55.41 -55.51 -13.43
N ASN A 774 -55.22 -56.33 -14.47
CA ASN A 774 -56.05 -57.51 -14.73
C ASN A 774 -55.20 -58.79 -14.89
N SER A 775 -55.69 -59.91 -14.37
CA SER A 775 -55.17 -61.25 -14.68
C SER A 775 -56.29 -62.25 -14.98
N THR A 776 -55.96 -63.34 -15.68
CA THR A 776 -56.94 -64.36 -16.10
C THR A 776 -56.48 -65.78 -15.84
N ALA A 777 -57.37 -66.64 -15.38
CA ALA A 777 -57.18 -68.10 -15.26
C ALA A 777 -58.42 -68.84 -15.80
N SER A 778 -58.36 -70.18 -15.99
CA SER A 778 -59.54 -70.92 -16.46
C SER A 778 -59.62 -72.35 -15.94
N THR A 779 -60.83 -72.91 -15.92
CA THR A 779 -61.12 -74.33 -15.60
C THR A 779 -62.15 -74.91 -16.56
N LYS A 780 -62.25 -76.25 -16.63
CA LYS A 780 -63.10 -76.97 -17.59
C LYS A 780 -64.06 -77.93 -16.90
N ILE A 781 -65.29 -78.02 -17.41
CA ILE A 781 -66.35 -78.91 -16.93
C ILE A 781 -66.91 -79.71 -18.11
N ASN A 782 -67.00 -81.03 -17.95
CA ASN A 782 -67.33 -81.93 -19.06
C ASN A 782 -68.69 -82.63 -18.90
N VAL A 783 -69.37 -82.93 -20.02
CA VAL A 783 -70.56 -83.79 -20.09
C VAL A 783 -70.18 -85.10 -20.83
N PRO A 784 -69.75 -86.16 -20.11
CA PRO A 784 -69.11 -87.34 -20.71
C PRO A 784 -70.08 -88.40 -21.29
N LEU A 785 -69.59 -89.22 -22.22
CA LEU A 785 -70.22 -90.47 -22.71
C LEU A 785 -69.72 -91.66 -21.85
N PHE A 786 -70.60 -92.41 -21.17
CA PHE A 786 -70.20 -93.58 -20.36
C PHE A 786 -70.02 -94.86 -21.20
N PRO A 787 -69.08 -95.77 -20.84
CA PRO A 787 -68.73 -96.94 -21.65
C PRO A 787 -69.72 -98.11 -21.47
N GLY A 788 -70.27 -98.62 -22.58
CA GLY A 788 -71.17 -99.79 -22.60
C GLY A 788 -71.95 -100.01 -23.91
N GLU A 789 -71.96 -99.04 -24.83
CA GLU A 789 -72.65 -99.14 -26.13
C GLU A 789 -71.65 -99.24 -27.29
N ASN A 790 -71.15 -100.46 -27.53
CA ASN A 790 -70.89 -101.08 -28.84
C ASN A 790 -70.06 -102.36 -28.66
N GLU A 791 -70.76 -103.44 -28.28
CA GLU A 791 -70.30 -104.81 -28.46
C GLU A 791 -70.20 -105.12 -29.96
N GLY A 792 -69.07 -105.67 -30.37
CA GLY A 792 -68.80 -105.90 -31.78
C GLY A 792 -69.62 -107.05 -32.39
N ILE A 793 -70.33 -106.76 -33.48
CA ILE A 793 -71.07 -107.69 -34.34
C ILE A 793 -70.10 -108.72 -34.96
N LEU A 794 -70.43 -110.01 -34.85
CA LEU A 794 -69.79 -111.13 -35.57
C LEU A 794 -70.68 -111.56 -36.74
N THR A 795 -70.21 -111.39 -37.98
CA THR A 795 -70.87 -111.88 -39.19
C THR A 795 -70.07 -113.03 -39.79
N VAL A 796 -70.74 -114.15 -40.09
CA VAL A 796 -70.13 -115.32 -40.74
C VAL A 796 -70.86 -115.63 -42.03
N LYS A 797 -70.13 -115.79 -43.13
CA LYS A 797 -70.68 -116.20 -44.43
C LYS A 797 -69.81 -117.29 -45.07
N ALA A 798 -70.42 -118.16 -45.86
CA ALA A 798 -69.72 -119.19 -46.63
C ALA A 798 -70.03 -119.09 -48.12
N PHE A 799 -68.99 -119.15 -48.96
CA PHE A 799 -69.14 -119.07 -50.42
C PHE A 799 -68.16 -120.00 -51.17
N PRO A 800 -68.57 -120.58 -52.30
CA PRO A 800 -69.96 -120.76 -52.69
C PRO A 800 -70.65 -121.71 -51.69
N ASN A 801 -71.96 -121.55 -51.49
CA ASN A 801 -72.74 -122.45 -50.65
C ASN A 801 -74.17 -122.55 -51.23
N PRO A 802 -74.51 -123.63 -51.97
CA PRO A 802 -73.79 -124.91 -52.05
C PRO A 802 -72.44 -124.88 -52.80
N SER A 803 -71.52 -125.80 -52.47
CA SER A 803 -70.21 -125.97 -53.16
C SER A 803 -69.94 -127.44 -53.50
N PRO A 804 -69.49 -127.79 -54.72
CA PRO A 804 -68.96 -129.12 -55.00
C PRO A 804 -67.54 -129.30 -54.41
N GLY A 805 -66.75 -128.21 -54.34
CA GLY A 805 -65.39 -128.17 -53.78
C GLY A 805 -65.37 -127.72 -52.32
N GLN A 806 -64.27 -127.13 -51.87
CA GLN A 806 -64.20 -126.54 -50.53
C GLN A 806 -65.08 -125.28 -50.39
N PHE A 807 -65.44 -124.93 -49.16
CA PHE A 807 -66.10 -123.69 -48.77
C PHE A 807 -65.06 -122.66 -48.33
N ILE A 808 -65.23 -121.40 -48.72
CA ILE A 808 -64.51 -120.26 -48.16
C ILE A 808 -65.40 -119.64 -47.09
N ILE A 809 -64.94 -119.64 -45.85
CA ILE A 809 -65.62 -119.01 -44.73
C ILE A 809 -65.03 -117.63 -44.53
N MET A 810 -65.89 -116.62 -44.62
CA MET A 810 -65.57 -115.24 -44.26
C MET A 810 -66.14 -114.95 -42.88
N THR A 811 -65.28 -114.46 -42.01
CA THR A 811 -65.65 -113.93 -40.69
C THR A 811 -65.30 -112.46 -40.65
N LEU A 812 -66.24 -111.63 -40.21
CA LEU A 812 -66.02 -110.21 -39.96
C LEU A 812 -66.51 -109.94 -38.55
N SER A 813 -65.59 -109.59 -37.66
CA SER A 813 -65.90 -109.22 -36.29
C SER A 813 -65.28 -107.90 -35.93
N THR A 814 -66.08 -107.08 -35.25
CA THR A 814 -65.62 -105.84 -34.62
C THR A 814 -65.02 -106.08 -33.22
N SER A 815 -64.94 -107.34 -32.77
CA SER A 815 -64.22 -107.77 -31.57
C SER A 815 -62.84 -108.35 -31.92
N PRO A 816 -61.75 -108.00 -31.18
CA PRO A 816 -60.40 -108.52 -31.47
C PRO A 816 -60.13 -109.91 -30.89
N LYS A 817 -61.07 -110.53 -30.17
CA LYS A 817 -60.87 -111.85 -29.53
C LYS A 817 -60.79 -112.96 -30.58
N PRO A 818 -59.96 -114.00 -30.41
CA PRO A 818 -59.88 -115.08 -31.39
C PRO A 818 -61.18 -115.91 -31.47
N LEU A 819 -61.47 -116.44 -32.66
CA LEU A 819 -62.61 -117.30 -32.97
C LEU A 819 -62.31 -118.78 -32.72
N SER A 820 -63.36 -119.54 -32.43
CA SER A 820 -63.38 -120.99 -32.50
C SER A 820 -64.50 -121.49 -33.39
N ILE A 821 -64.29 -122.62 -34.06
CA ILE A 821 -65.26 -123.25 -34.95
C ILE A 821 -65.45 -124.73 -34.65
N ALA A 822 -66.66 -125.22 -34.95
CA ALA A 822 -67.01 -126.63 -34.97
C ALA A 822 -67.90 -126.94 -36.18
N VAL A 823 -67.59 -127.97 -36.95
CA VAL A 823 -68.37 -128.43 -38.10
C VAL A 823 -68.99 -129.77 -37.78
N ILE A 824 -70.30 -129.88 -37.96
CA ILE A 824 -71.09 -131.06 -37.62
C ILE A 824 -71.87 -131.49 -38.86
N ASN A 825 -71.95 -132.78 -39.17
CA ASN A 825 -72.78 -133.26 -40.29
C ASN A 825 -74.28 -133.33 -39.91
N ASN A 826 -75.15 -133.62 -40.88
CA ASN A 826 -76.59 -133.70 -40.66
C ASN A 826 -77.03 -134.81 -39.69
N ALA A 827 -76.15 -135.76 -39.34
CA ALA A 827 -76.40 -136.79 -38.32
C ALA A 827 -75.92 -136.37 -36.92
N GLY A 828 -75.46 -135.13 -36.74
CA GLY A 828 -74.95 -134.63 -35.46
C GLY A 828 -73.51 -135.06 -35.14
N LYS A 829 -72.83 -135.78 -36.04
CA LYS A 829 -71.44 -136.20 -35.82
C LYS A 829 -70.50 -135.03 -36.08
N LEU A 830 -69.64 -134.73 -35.11
CA LEU A 830 -68.57 -133.73 -35.25
C LEU A 830 -67.58 -134.19 -36.32
N ILE A 831 -67.29 -133.29 -37.26
CA ILE A 831 -66.42 -133.53 -38.40
C ILE A 831 -65.09 -132.81 -38.22
N GLU A 832 -65.12 -131.59 -37.70
CA GLU A 832 -63.92 -130.75 -37.58
C GLU A 832 -64.09 -129.67 -36.50
N THR A 833 -63.02 -129.30 -35.80
CA THR A 833 -62.97 -128.17 -34.86
C THR A 833 -61.66 -127.41 -35.02
N ARG A 834 -61.68 -126.07 -34.91
CA ARG A 834 -60.47 -125.23 -34.88
C ARG A 834 -60.64 -124.09 -33.87
N ASN A 835 -59.59 -123.72 -33.16
CA ASN A 835 -59.59 -122.63 -32.18
C ASN A 835 -58.49 -121.61 -32.50
N GLY A 836 -58.58 -120.41 -31.94
CA GLY A 836 -57.53 -119.39 -32.07
C GLY A 836 -57.53 -118.68 -33.42
N LEU A 837 -58.62 -118.78 -34.19
CA LEU A 837 -58.71 -118.16 -35.51
C LEU A 837 -58.79 -116.64 -35.37
N PRO A 838 -58.26 -115.86 -36.32
CA PRO A 838 -58.36 -114.41 -36.29
C PRO A 838 -59.82 -113.97 -36.34
N SER A 839 -60.15 -112.88 -35.64
CA SER A 839 -61.51 -112.37 -35.48
C SER A 839 -62.17 -111.90 -36.78
N THR A 840 -61.36 -111.49 -37.75
CA THR A 840 -61.78 -111.16 -39.11
C THR A 840 -60.82 -111.81 -40.09
N GLY A 841 -61.35 -112.51 -41.11
CA GLY A 841 -60.53 -113.17 -42.12
C GLY A 841 -61.25 -114.25 -42.91
N LEU A 842 -60.51 -114.89 -43.81
CA LEU A 842 -60.96 -116.01 -44.64
C LEU A 842 -60.26 -117.31 -44.24
N PHE A 843 -61.00 -118.42 -44.20
CA PHE A 843 -60.42 -119.76 -44.09
C PHE A 843 -61.24 -120.80 -44.85
N PHE A 844 -60.61 -121.91 -45.21
CA PHE A 844 -61.21 -122.95 -46.04
C PHE A 844 -61.66 -124.18 -45.22
N LEU A 845 -62.81 -124.73 -45.58
CA LEU A 845 -63.38 -125.97 -45.02
C LEU A 845 -63.90 -126.90 -46.11
N GLY A 846 -64.02 -128.18 -45.80
CA GLY A 846 -64.83 -129.10 -46.60
C GLY A 846 -64.22 -129.65 -47.88
N ASN A 847 -62.89 -129.59 -48.04
CA ASN A 847 -62.21 -130.24 -49.15
C ASN A 847 -62.46 -131.77 -49.19
N ASN A 848 -62.39 -132.41 -48.02
CA ASN A 848 -62.54 -133.87 -47.86
C ASN A 848 -63.95 -134.28 -47.36
N TYR A 849 -64.93 -133.37 -47.45
CA TYR A 849 -66.29 -133.68 -47.03
C TYR A 849 -67.00 -134.46 -48.14
N VAL A 850 -67.69 -135.53 -47.77
CA VAL A 850 -68.59 -136.23 -48.68
C VAL A 850 -69.80 -135.34 -49.00
N PRO A 851 -70.50 -135.57 -50.12
CA PRO A 851 -71.69 -134.80 -50.45
C PRO A 851 -72.75 -134.91 -49.34
N GLY A 852 -73.30 -133.78 -48.92
CA GLY A 852 -74.21 -133.73 -47.78
C GLY A 852 -74.34 -132.35 -47.15
N ILE A 853 -75.17 -132.25 -46.11
CA ILE A 853 -75.40 -131.03 -45.34
C ILE A 853 -74.54 -131.07 -44.07
N TYR A 854 -73.89 -129.94 -43.79
CA TYR A 854 -73.09 -129.69 -42.60
C TYR A 854 -73.55 -128.39 -41.93
N TYR A 855 -73.25 -128.23 -40.64
CA TYR A 855 -73.46 -127.00 -39.89
C TYR A 855 -72.13 -126.54 -39.30
N LEU A 856 -71.71 -125.34 -39.67
CA LEU A 856 -70.54 -124.67 -39.11
C LEU A 856 -71.00 -123.73 -38.00
N GLU A 857 -70.56 -124.01 -36.79
CA GLU A 857 -70.73 -123.17 -35.63
C GLU A 857 -69.45 -122.37 -35.41
N VAL A 858 -69.55 -121.04 -35.28
CA VAL A 858 -68.44 -120.11 -35.02
C VAL A 858 -68.72 -119.37 -33.72
N LYS A 859 -67.76 -119.36 -32.79
CA LYS A 859 -67.86 -118.70 -31.48
C LYS A 859 -66.77 -117.66 -31.30
N GLN A 860 -67.14 -116.54 -30.68
CA GLN A 860 -66.23 -115.49 -30.23
C GLN A 860 -66.64 -115.00 -28.85
N GLY A 861 -65.93 -115.42 -27.81
CA GLY A 861 -66.37 -115.19 -26.44
C GLY A 861 -67.78 -115.77 -26.22
N ASN A 862 -68.73 -114.90 -25.89
CA ASN A 862 -70.14 -115.28 -25.67
C ASN A 862 -71.00 -115.22 -26.95
N SER A 863 -70.48 -114.67 -28.05
CA SER A 863 -71.20 -114.61 -29.33
C SER A 863 -71.03 -115.91 -30.11
N LYS A 864 -72.12 -116.43 -30.69
CA LYS A 864 -72.14 -117.65 -31.50
C LYS A 864 -72.97 -117.43 -32.76
N GLU A 865 -72.42 -117.80 -33.90
CA GLU A 865 -73.12 -117.84 -35.18
C GLU A 865 -73.09 -119.26 -35.74
N THR A 866 -74.13 -119.69 -36.44
CA THR A 866 -74.19 -121.05 -37.03
C THR A 866 -74.75 -121.00 -38.44
N ILE A 867 -73.96 -121.49 -39.40
CA ILE A 867 -74.33 -121.49 -40.81
C ILE A 867 -74.40 -122.90 -41.38
N ARG A 868 -75.43 -123.17 -42.16
CA ARG A 868 -75.63 -124.45 -42.87
C ARG A 868 -74.82 -124.47 -44.15
N LEU A 869 -73.97 -125.47 -44.33
CA LEU A 869 -73.14 -125.69 -45.53
C LEU A 869 -73.68 -126.88 -46.32
N ILE A 870 -73.75 -126.77 -47.66
CA ILE A 870 -74.27 -127.82 -48.54
C ILE A 870 -73.16 -128.24 -49.51
N LYS A 871 -72.61 -129.45 -49.32
CA LYS A 871 -71.57 -130.04 -50.16
C LYS A 871 -72.24 -130.82 -51.28
N LEU A 872 -72.03 -130.41 -52.53
CA LEU A 872 -72.57 -131.09 -53.70
C LEU A 872 -71.65 -132.25 -54.11
N LYS A 873 -72.22 -133.22 -54.82
CA LYS A 873 -71.44 -134.28 -55.45
C LYS A 873 -70.68 -133.68 -56.64
N HIS A 874 -69.36 -133.86 -56.65
CA HIS A 874 -68.52 -133.53 -57.79
C HIS A 874 -68.86 -134.41 -58.99
#